data_AF-M3K7Q8-F1
#
_entry.id   AF-M3K7Q8-F1
#
_cell.length_a   1.000
_cell.length_b   1.000
_cell.length_c   1.000
_cell.angle_alpha   90.00
_cell.angle_beta   90.00
_cell.angle_gamma   90.00
#
_symmetry.space_group_name_H-M   'P 1'
#
loop_
_entity.id
_entity.type
_entity.pdbx_description
1 polymer ?
#
loop_
_entity_poly.entity_id
_entity_poly.type
_entity_poly.pdbx_seq_one_letter_code
_entity_poly.pdbx_strand_id
1 'polypeptide(L)'
;MERLSQLSMHTTASNAPPPRPDHPLDPLTPGEIKSVTDLVKASYNGKALNFNTVTLREPIKKAYYDWKEKSGPLPPRIAYFVIVVDGDNGVHEGIVDISAQRVIEMKHTDGVQPILTPADLQLTEDIIRKDPEVQRQCEISGIPPNSMHQIYCDAWTIGYDERWGASRRLQQALMYWRSDEDDSQYSHPLDFCPIVDMNAGKVISIDIPQKRRKVSKYKHSNYHPKHVAEKYGTKENPSGYRQDDAPIDITQPEGVSFKMNNNVMNWSNFQFHIGFNYREGIVLSDFTYNDHGNVRPILHRLSLSEMVVPYGNPDFPHQRKHALDIGEYGAGNMTNFLLDANGQFCNCKGVIQYLDGVLVDRDGNPEIIKNAICIHEEDDGILFKHSDFRDNFQTNVTTRGKRLIISQIFTAANYEYCVYWILRQDGTIKLEVRLTGILNTYICSDDEDIGPWGTVVYPNVNAHNHQHLFSLRIHPRIDGDNNSAATSDAKPSPYPTGSPQNMYGNGFYCQKNVFKTVKDSITDFESATARTWDMFNPSSINKYSGKPATYKLVSTFCSPLLAQEGSLVRKRAPWAANHTQVVPYKDENYGYGRLYPSGDHVPQWSGDGMRGMREWVGDGTDNVENTDIVFFHTFGITHFPAPEDFPVMPTEIFDLMLRPRHFFIENPVMDVKPSSARTTAEVRQGALSSTDTKTMTVDKTSRLATEAVQGGSSSCCDIGKENLILTSLPPSTTEKDIPQRLLDLGLQWTTKECIDIEEGGIDASKVCLLDPAAEVDLTPSDKSKFDYFVFGGILGSHPRVDRTGILREKYGFSGRRLGALQMTTDTAIRTTQRIIEDGVPFEDIKFLDYPEIKYNKYESTEMPFRYIVDKQGDPILPEGMLELIKNDAEQSIDDLLIE
;
A
#
# COMPACT_ATOMS: atom_id res chain seq x y z
N MET A 1 -23.03 -10.59 24.22
CA MET A 1 -22.72 -12.00 23.88
C MET A 1 -21.23 -12.32 24.01
N GLU A 2 -20.30 -11.39 23.74
CA GLU A 2 -18.85 -11.59 23.91
C GLU A 2 -18.40 -11.94 25.34
N ARG A 3 -18.99 -11.33 26.38
CA ARG A 3 -18.68 -11.70 27.77
C ARG A 3 -19.13 -13.12 28.13
N LEU A 4 -20.17 -13.64 27.48
CA LEU A 4 -20.65 -15.01 27.65
C LEU A 4 -19.78 -16.02 26.89
N SER A 5 -19.18 -15.65 25.75
CA SER A 5 -18.18 -16.51 25.10
C SER A 5 -16.88 -16.57 25.92
N GLN A 6 -16.41 -15.43 26.45
CA GLN A 6 -15.27 -15.40 27.37
C GLN A 6 -15.52 -16.20 28.66
N LEU A 7 -16.72 -16.11 29.26
CA LEU A 7 -17.08 -16.91 30.45
C LEU A 7 -17.25 -18.41 30.14
N SER A 8 -17.68 -18.78 28.93
CA SER A 8 -17.75 -20.18 28.49
C SER A 8 -16.36 -20.81 28.28
N MET A 9 -15.36 -19.99 27.88
CA MET A 9 -13.97 -20.42 27.74
C MET A 9 -13.29 -20.67 29.09
N HIS A 10 -13.80 -20.09 30.18
CA HIS A 10 -13.25 -20.28 31.53
C HIS A 10 -13.89 -21.44 32.32
N THR A 11 -14.96 -22.07 31.85
CA THR A 11 -15.79 -22.97 32.69
C THR A 11 -15.83 -24.45 32.31
N THR A 12 -14.95 -24.95 31.43
CA THR A 12 -14.78 -26.40 31.28
C THR A 12 -13.31 -26.82 31.20
N ALA A 13 -12.78 -27.27 32.33
CA ALA A 13 -11.67 -28.21 32.35
C ALA A 13 -12.14 -29.52 31.70
N SER A 14 -12.03 -29.62 30.38
CA SER A 14 -12.16 -30.88 29.65
C SER A 14 -10.93 -31.04 28.76
N ASN A 15 -10.25 -32.18 28.88
CA ASN A 15 -9.09 -32.59 28.09
C ASN A 15 -9.43 -32.85 26.59
N ALA A 16 -10.38 -32.10 26.03
CA ALA A 16 -10.76 -32.22 24.63
C ALA A 16 -9.84 -31.33 23.77
N PRO A 17 -9.33 -31.84 22.64
CA PRO A 17 -8.53 -31.03 21.73
C PRO A 17 -9.33 -29.84 21.19
N PRO A 18 -8.68 -28.69 20.96
CA PRO A 18 -9.33 -27.56 20.31
C PRO A 18 -9.82 -27.95 18.89
N PRO A 19 -10.86 -27.28 18.36
CA PRO A 19 -11.29 -27.50 16.99
C PRO A 19 -10.13 -27.32 16.02
N ARG A 20 -10.01 -28.24 15.05
CA ARG A 20 -9.01 -28.11 13.99
C ARG A 20 -9.34 -26.94 13.06
N PRO A 21 -8.34 -26.24 12.53
CA PRO A 21 -8.57 -25.24 11.49
C PRO A 21 -9.03 -25.90 10.19
N ASP A 22 -9.66 -25.09 9.33
CA ASP A 22 -10.13 -25.54 8.02
C ASP A 22 -8.97 -25.82 7.06
N HIS A 23 -7.84 -25.10 7.18
CA HIS A 23 -6.66 -25.29 6.34
C HIS A 23 -5.42 -25.69 7.17
N PRO A 24 -4.61 -26.70 6.76
CA PRO A 24 -3.45 -27.17 7.53
C PRO A 24 -2.37 -26.12 7.80
N LEU A 25 -2.28 -25.10 6.95
CA LEU A 25 -1.31 -24.01 7.04
C LEU A 25 -1.81 -22.81 7.84
N ASP A 26 -3.07 -22.82 8.31
CA ASP A 26 -3.57 -21.71 9.13
C ASP A 26 -2.71 -21.56 10.39
N PRO A 27 -2.35 -20.32 10.81
CA PRO A 27 -1.63 -20.11 12.07
C PRO A 27 -2.36 -20.74 13.26
N LEU A 28 -1.65 -20.95 14.37
CA LEU A 28 -2.29 -21.48 15.58
C LEU A 28 -3.36 -20.51 16.08
N THR A 29 -4.55 -21.03 16.39
CA THR A 29 -5.61 -20.24 17.00
C THR A 29 -5.29 -19.95 18.49
N PRO A 30 -5.95 -18.95 19.11
CA PRO A 30 -5.80 -18.72 20.55
C PRO A 30 -6.08 -19.96 21.41
N GLY A 31 -7.08 -20.77 21.03
CA GLY A 31 -7.39 -22.02 21.72
C GLY A 31 -6.30 -23.08 21.57
N GLU A 32 -5.67 -23.16 20.39
CA GLU A 32 -4.53 -24.05 20.15
C GLU A 32 -3.30 -23.63 20.94
N ILE A 33 -2.95 -22.33 20.95
CA ILE A 33 -1.83 -21.81 21.75
C ILE A 33 -2.05 -22.12 23.22
N LYS A 34 -3.25 -21.86 23.75
CA LYS A 34 -3.58 -22.13 25.15
C LYS A 34 -3.48 -23.63 25.48
N SER A 35 -3.97 -24.50 24.60
CA SER A 35 -3.85 -25.96 24.76
C SER A 35 -2.38 -26.40 24.80
N VAL A 36 -1.53 -25.85 23.93
CA VAL A 36 -0.09 -26.13 23.91
C VAL A 36 0.57 -25.68 25.21
N THR A 37 0.32 -24.45 25.64
CA THR A 37 0.98 -23.92 26.85
C THR A 37 0.55 -24.64 28.12
N ASP A 38 -0.70 -25.09 28.21
CA ASP A 38 -1.18 -25.90 29.34
C ASP A 38 -0.51 -27.29 29.38
N LEU A 39 -0.35 -27.96 28.22
CA LEU A 39 0.38 -29.24 28.12
C LEU A 39 1.87 -29.10 28.48
N VAL A 40 2.49 -28.01 28.01
CA VAL A 40 3.89 -27.70 28.36
C VAL A 40 4.00 -27.43 29.86
N LYS A 41 3.18 -26.55 30.45
CA LYS A 41 3.19 -26.26 31.90
C LYS A 41 3.03 -27.52 32.75
N ALA A 42 2.14 -28.43 32.36
CA ALA A 42 1.95 -29.71 33.05
C ALA A 42 3.22 -30.58 33.10
N SER A 43 4.13 -30.43 32.13
CA SER A 43 5.38 -31.20 32.04
C SER A 43 6.49 -30.69 32.98
N TYR A 44 6.36 -29.49 33.57
CA TYR A 44 7.41 -28.85 34.38
C TYR A 44 7.07 -28.72 35.88
N ASN A 45 6.09 -29.47 36.39
CA ASN A 45 5.79 -29.59 37.84
C ASN A 45 5.68 -28.25 38.59
N GLY A 46 5.14 -27.21 37.97
CA GLY A 46 4.94 -25.90 38.60
C GLY A 46 6.19 -25.01 38.68
N LYS A 47 7.27 -25.33 37.96
CA LYS A 47 8.38 -24.39 37.74
C LYS A 47 7.87 -23.11 37.04
N ALA A 48 8.52 -21.98 37.33
CA ALA A 48 8.28 -20.75 36.60
C ALA A 48 8.87 -20.87 35.18
N LEU A 49 8.00 -20.70 34.17
CA LEU A 49 8.35 -20.79 32.76
C LEU A 49 8.14 -19.42 32.12
N ASN A 50 9.06 -19.00 31.26
CA ASN A 50 8.89 -17.89 30.34
C ASN A 50 8.67 -18.48 28.95
N PHE A 51 7.45 -18.36 28.43
CA PHE A 51 7.14 -18.77 27.07
C PHE A 51 7.74 -17.75 26.10
N ASN A 52 8.69 -18.23 25.29
CA ASN A 52 9.37 -17.41 24.31
C ASN A 52 8.71 -17.52 22.93
N THR A 53 8.36 -18.74 22.52
CA THR A 53 7.74 -19.03 21.23
C THR A 53 6.73 -20.15 21.40
N VAL A 54 5.55 -20.00 20.82
CA VAL A 54 4.60 -21.08 20.53
C VAL A 54 4.04 -20.80 19.15
N THR A 55 4.34 -21.66 18.19
CA THR A 55 3.99 -21.42 16.80
C THR A 55 3.65 -22.71 16.06
N LEU A 56 3.00 -22.58 14.91
CA LEU A 56 2.69 -23.71 14.04
C LEU A 56 4.01 -24.35 13.58
N ARG A 57 4.11 -25.67 13.74
CA ARG A 57 5.07 -26.46 12.97
C ARG A 57 4.38 -26.86 11.68
N GLU A 58 4.69 -26.15 10.59
CA GLU A 58 4.06 -26.38 9.29
C GLU A 58 4.21 -27.86 8.87
N PRO A 59 3.17 -28.46 8.26
CA PRO A 59 3.20 -29.86 7.84
C PRO A 59 4.29 -30.08 6.80
N ILE A 60 4.93 -31.26 6.84
CA ILE A 60 5.89 -31.65 5.81
C ILE A 60 5.27 -31.59 4.42
N LYS A 61 6.04 -31.18 3.41
CA LYS A 61 5.52 -30.92 2.05
C LYS A 61 4.75 -32.11 1.48
N LYS A 62 5.27 -33.32 1.68
CA LYS A 62 4.63 -34.55 1.22
C LYS A 62 3.24 -34.74 1.83
N ALA A 63 3.09 -34.56 3.14
CA ALA A 63 1.81 -34.73 3.82
C ALA A 63 0.79 -33.67 3.37
N TYR A 64 1.24 -32.43 3.16
CA TYR A 64 0.40 -31.36 2.64
C TYR A 64 -0.16 -31.70 1.25
N TYR A 65 0.67 -32.12 0.30
CA TYR A 65 0.18 -32.44 -1.05
C TYR A 65 -0.52 -33.80 -1.16
N ASP A 66 -0.20 -34.77 -0.31
CA ASP A 66 -0.99 -35.99 -0.22
C ASP A 66 -2.44 -35.65 0.21
N TRP A 67 -2.62 -34.74 1.18
CA TRP A 67 -3.95 -34.23 1.56
C TRP A 67 -4.61 -33.44 0.42
N LYS A 68 -3.93 -32.41 -0.08
CA LYS A 68 -4.51 -31.44 -1.02
C LYS A 68 -4.85 -32.06 -2.39
N GLU A 69 -3.94 -32.87 -2.93
CA GLU A 69 -3.99 -33.29 -4.34
C GLU A 69 -4.28 -34.78 -4.51
N LYS A 70 -4.14 -35.60 -3.47
CA LYS A 70 -4.31 -37.06 -3.53
C LYS A 70 -5.41 -37.59 -2.61
N SER A 71 -6.26 -36.71 -2.07
CA SER A 71 -7.32 -37.06 -1.12
C SER A 71 -6.82 -37.85 0.10
N GLY A 72 -5.56 -37.60 0.50
CA GLY A 72 -4.94 -38.17 1.69
C GLY A 72 -5.50 -37.60 2.99
N PRO A 73 -5.07 -38.12 4.14
CA PRO A 73 -5.54 -37.65 5.44
C PRO A 73 -5.07 -36.21 5.70
N LEU A 74 -5.88 -35.45 6.42
CA LEU A 74 -5.47 -34.14 6.94
C LEU A 74 -4.17 -34.29 7.74
N PRO A 75 -3.13 -33.46 7.49
CA PRO A 75 -1.87 -33.56 8.22
C PRO A 75 -2.05 -33.42 9.73
N PRO A 76 -1.16 -34.02 10.54
CA PRO A 76 -1.13 -33.79 11.98
C PRO A 76 -1.02 -32.29 12.28
N ARG A 77 -1.75 -31.82 13.30
CA ARG A 77 -1.73 -30.43 13.73
C ARG A 77 -0.72 -30.27 14.86
N ILE A 78 0.45 -29.73 14.53
CA ILE A 78 1.63 -29.75 15.37
C ILE A 78 2.05 -28.32 15.74
N ALA A 79 2.42 -28.11 17.00
CA ALA A 79 3.04 -26.87 17.46
C ALA A 79 4.50 -27.08 17.84
N TYR A 80 5.31 -26.07 17.57
CA TYR A 80 6.67 -25.92 18.11
C TYR A 80 6.64 -24.90 19.25
N PHE A 81 7.37 -25.18 20.32
CA PHE A 81 7.52 -24.25 21.43
C PHE A 81 8.99 -24.06 21.83
N VAL A 82 9.27 -22.89 22.39
CA VAL A 82 10.52 -22.53 23.06
C VAL A 82 10.17 -21.86 24.38
N ILE A 83 10.77 -22.30 25.47
CA ILE A 83 10.63 -21.69 26.80
C ILE A 83 11.99 -21.50 27.45
N VAL A 84 12.08 -20.49 28.31
CA VAL A 84 13.18 -20.31 29.27
C VAL A 84 12.66 -20.73 30.64
N VAL A 85 13.42 -21.58 31.33
CA VAL A 85 13.09 -22.06 32.67
C VAL A 85 13.91 -21.24 33.67
N ASP A 86 13.25 -20.70 34.70
CA ASP A 86 13.95 -19.92 35.71
C ASP A 86 15.04 -20.74 36.41
N GLY A 87 16.22 -20.13 36.60
CA GLY A 87 17.41 -20.79 37.14
C GLY A 87 18.13 -21.76 36.20
N ASP A 88 17.69 -21.90 34.95
CA ASP A 88 18.35 -22.72 33.93
C ASP A 88 19.04 -21.86 32.86
N ASN A 89 20.13 -22.36 32.28
CA ASN A 89 20.82 -21.73 31.16
C ASN A 89 20.43 -22.43 29.85
N GLY A 90 20.26 -21.64 28.79
CA GLY A 90 19.82 -22.15 27.48
C GLY A 90 18.29 -22.14 27.33
N VAL A 91 17.79 -22.99 26.43
CA VAL A 91 16.36 -23.05 26.09
C VAL A 91 15.82 -24.46 26.18
N HIS A 92 14.55 -24.58 26.55
CA HIS A 92 13.81 -25.82 26.40
C HIS A 92 12.88 -25.67 25.20
N GLU A 93 13.06 -26.53 24.21
CA GLU A 93 12.30 -26.51 22.97
C GLU A 93 11.63 -27.86 22.75
N GLY A 94 10.56 -27.88 21.96
CA GLY A 94 9.86 -29.13 21.74
C GLY A 94 8.67 -29.03 20.82
N ILE A 95 7.99 -30.17 20.70
CA ILE A 95 6.91 -30.38 19.77
C ILE A 95 5.69 -30.92 20.51
N VAL A 96 4.53 -30.35 20.21
CA VAL A 96 3.23 -30.78 20.73
C VAL A 96 2.34 -31.23 19.59
N ASP A 97 1.79 -32.44 19.71
CA ASP A 97 0.67 -32.88 18.89
C ASP A 97 -0.63 -32.38 19.54
N ILE A 98 -1.21 -31.34 18.95
CA ILE A 98 -2.39 -30.66 19.50
C ILE A 98 -3.59 -31.60 19.42
N SER A 99 -3.72 -32.39 18.35
CA SER A 99 -4.87 -33.28 18.22
C SER A 99 -4.81 -34.44 19.21
N ALA A 100 -3.60 -34.98 19.45
CA ALA A 100 -3.38 -36.05 20.41
C ALA A 100 -3.24 -35.55 21.86
N GLN A 101 -3.31 -34.24 22.10
CA GLN A 101 -3.19 -33.59 23.42
C GLN A 101 -1.95 -34.07 24.21
N ARG A 102 -0.79 -34.11 23.54
CA ARG A 102 0.46 -34.55 24.18
C ARG A 102 1.70 -33.86 23.65
N VAL A 103 2.68 -33.69 24.52
CA VAL A 103 4.05 -33.33 24.14
C VAL A 103 4.72 -34.57 23.54
N ILE A 104 5.22 -34.46 22.32
CA ILE A 104 5.86 -35.58 21.60
C ILE A 104 7.38 -35.47 21.58
N GLU A 105 7.92 -34.27 21.78
CA GLU A 105 9.36 -34.03 21.91
C GLU A 105 9.61 -32.92 22.92
N MET A 106 10.61 -33.11 23.78
CA MET A 106 11.20 -32.06 24.61
C MET A 106 12.70 -32.20 24.57
N LYS A 107 13.38 -31.08 24.40
CA LYS A 107 14.83 -31.00 24.31
C LYS A 107 15.30 -29.77 25.08
N HIS A 108 16.33 -29.95 25.88
CA HIS A 108 17.10 -28.85 26.46
C HIS A 108 18.31 -28.58 25.56
N THR A 109 18.45 -27.34 25.10
CA THR A 109 19.49 -26.92 24.16
C THR A 109 20.37 -25.87 24.83
N ASP A 110 21.59 -26.30 25.18
CA ASP A 110 22.64 -25.46 25.74
C ASP A 110 23.38 -24.64 24.67
N GLY A 111 24.05 -23.57 25.11
CA GLY A 111 24.94 -22.78 24.25
C GLY A 111 24.23 -21.97 23.17
N VAL A 112 22.93 -21.73 23.32
CA VAL A 112 22.10 -20.90 22.46
C VAL A 112 21.26 -19.93 23.29
N GLN A 113 20.75 -18.89 22.66
CA GLN A 113 19.81 -17.95 23.27
C GLN A 113 18.61 -17.75 22.33
N PRO A 114 17.38 -17.70 22.85
CA PRO A 114 16.19 -17.56 22.02
C PRO A 114 16.03 -16.12 21.55
N ILE A 115 15.13 -15.92 20.59
CA ILE A 115 14.66 -14.60 20.16
C ILE A 115 14.30 -13.71 21.37
N LEU A 116 14.46 -12.39 21.26
CA LEU A 116 13.98 -11.45 22.26
C LEU A 116 12.54 -11.05 21.94
N THR A 117 11.64 -11.22 22.90
CA THR A 117 10.23 -10.81 22.73
C THR A 117 10.05 -9.35 23.13
N PRO A 118 8.96 -8.67 22.69
CA PRO A 118 8.69 -7.30 23.11
C PRO A 118 8.70 -7.10 24.64
N ALA A 119 8.22 -8.09 25.40
CA ALA A 119 8.24 -8.07 26.86
C ALA A 119 9.67 -8.10 27.44
N ASP A 120 10.61 -8.80 26.79
CA ASP A 120 12.01 -8.79 27.21
C ASP A 120 12.65 -7.41 26.99
N LEU A 121 12.23 -6.64 25.99
CA LEU A 121 12.82 -5.33 25.67
C LEU A 121 12.39 -4.26 26.68
N GLN A 122 11.12 -4.28 27.11
CA GLN A 122 10.58 -3.32 28.08
C GLN A 122 11.25 -3.42 29.46
N LEU A 123 11.61 -4.63 29.90
CA LEU A 123 12.23 -4.86 31.21
C LEU A 123 13.62 -4.22 31.34
N THR A 124 14.35 -4.07 30.24
CA THR A 124 15.72 -3.55 30.25
C THR A 124 15.77 -2.10 30.70
N GLU A 125 14.85 -1.25 30.22
CA GLU A 125 14.80 0.16 30.60
C GLU A 125 14.59 0.34 32.11
N ASP A 126 13.69 -0.46 32.70
CA ASP A 126 13.43 -0.47 34.14
C ASP A 126 14.65 -0.91 34.97
N ILE A 127 15.43 -1.88 34.46
CA ILE A 127 16.63 -2.38 35.11
C ILE A 127 17.71 -1.29 35.12
N ILE A 128 18.01 -0.69 33.96
CA ILE A 128 19.09 0.30 33.85
C ILE A 128 18.80 1.58 34.65
N ARG A 129 17.54 2.01 34.73
CA ARG A 129 17.15 3.21 35.50
C ARG A 129 17.40 3.06 36.99
N LYS A 130 17.38 1.82 37.51
CA LYS A 130 17.58 1.49 38.93
C LYS A 130 19.03 1.12 39.26
N ASP A 131 19.89 0.93 38.26
CA ASP A 131 21.27 0.52 38.47
C ASP A 131 22.15 1.69 38.96
N PRO A 132 22.83 1.58 40.11
CA PRO A 132 23.63 2.68 40.66
C PRO A 132 24.80 3.12 39.78
N GLU A 133 25.40 2.20 39.02
CA GLU A 133 26.54 2.52 38.16
C GLU A 133 26.08 3.19 36.86
N VAL A 134 24.92 2.80 36.31
CA VAL A 134 24.25 3.53 35.22
C VAL A 134 23.91 4.95 35.66
N GLN A 135 23.30 5.13 36.83
CA GLN A 135 22.98 6.45 37.39
C GLN A 135 24.25 7.33 37.49
N ARG A 136 25.35 6.75 37.99
CA ARG A 136 26.65 7.44 38.06
C ARG A 136 27.16 7.83 36.67
N GLN A 137 27.00 6.98 35.65
CA GLN A 137 27.40 7.34 34.28
C GLN A 137 26.54 8.46 33.70
N CYS A 138 25.21 8.45 33.93
CA CYS A 138 24.33 9.55 33.55
C CYS A 138 24.77 10.89 34.17
N GLU A 139 25.10 10.90 35.46
CA GLU A 139 25.61 12.10 36.15
C GLU A 139 26.92 12.61 35.52
N ILE A 140 27.86 11.71 35.20
CA ILE A 140 29.11 12.08 34.51
C ILE A 140 28.83 12.65 33.12
N SER A 141 27.85 12.08 32.40
CA SER A 141 27.40 12.56 31.10
C SER A 141 26.62 13.88 31.18
N GLY A 142 26.40 14.44 32.38
CA GLY A 142 25.81 15.76 32.59
C GLY A 142 24.31 15.77 32.87
N ILE A 143 23.72 14.61 33.14
CA ILE A 143 22.30 14.48 33.52
C ILE A 143 22.15 14.80 35.02
N PRO A 144 21.14 15.59 35.43
CA PRO A 144 20.93 15.90 36.84
C PRO A 144 20.65 14.65 37.70
N PRO A 145 21.14 14.61 38.96
CA PRO A 145 20.72 13.60 39.91
C PRO A 145 19.19 13.59 40.08
N ASN A 146 18.58 12.41 40.13
CA ASN A 146 17.12 12.18 40.17
C ASN A 146 16.35 12.37 38.84
N SER A 147 17.03 12.50 37.70
CA SER A 147 16.39 12.58 36.37
C SER A 147 16.36 11.27 35.59
N MET A 148 16.43 10.10 36.25
CA MET A 148 16.45 8.81 35.54
C MET A 148 15.17 8.51 34.74
N HIS A 149 14.04 9.13 35.09
CA HIS A 149 12.79 9.03 34.30
C HIS A 149 12.92 9.66 32.89
N GLN A 150 13.92 10.53 32.69
CA GLN A 150 14.26 11.14 31.40
C GLN A 150 15.26 10.31 30.59
N ILE A 151 15.78 9.22 31.16
CA ILE A 151 16.75 8.35 30.51
C ILE A 151 16.01 7.20 29.86
N TYR A 152 16.24 7.02 28.57
CA TYR A 152 15.63 5.96 27.79
C TYR A 152 16.72 5.06 27.23
N CYS A 153 16.35 3.84 26.84
CA CYS A 153 17.22 3.04 26.01
C CYS A 153 16.45 2.22 24.97
N ASP A 154 17.07 2.08 23.81
CA ASP A 154 16.68 1.01 22.90
C ASP A 154 17.41 -0.25 23.33
N ALA A 155 16.63 -1.24 23.75
CA ALA A 155 17.14 -2.48 24.26
C ALA A 155 17.39 -3.44 23.09
N TRP A 156 18.65 -3.72 22.79
CA TRP A 156 19.04 -4.58 21.68
C TRP A 156 19.54 -5.92 22.21
N THR A 157 19.43 -6.99 21.42
CA THR A 157 20.32 -8.14 21.57
C THR A 157 21.76 -7.64 21.68
N ILE A 158 22.58 -8.29 22.50
CA ILE A 158 24.02 -8.01 22.46
C ILE A 158 24.63 -8.35 21.07
N GLY A 159 23.86 -9.00 20.20
CA GLY A 159 24.30 -9.52 18.91
C GLY A 159 25.21 -10.71 19.16
N TYR A 160 26.50 -10.41 19.35
CA TYR A 160 27.46 -11.33 19.91
C TYR A 160 28.58 -10.54 20.59
N ASP A 161 29.02 -11.03 21.73
CA ASP A 161 30.16 -10.49 22.46
C ASP A 161 30.99 -11.65 23.03
N GLU A 162 32.27 -11.70 22.65
CA GLU A 162 33.18 -12.79 23.00
C GLU A 162 33.44 -12.91 24.50
N ARG A 163 33.17 -11.85 25.29
CA ARG A 163 33.32 -11.88 26.76
C ARG A 163 32.38 -12.89 27.41
N TRP A 164 31.23 -13.17 26.79
CA TRP A 164 30.21 -14.04 27.37
C TRP A 164 29.73 -15.16 26.43
N GLY A 165 29.91 -15.03 25.11
CA GLY A 165 29.32 -15.96 24.15
C GLY A 165 27.82 -16.11 24.39
N ALA A 166 27.31 -17.34 24.44
CA ALA A 166 25.91 -17.65 24.76
C ALA A 166 25.69 -18.12 26.21
N SER A 167 26.64 -17.87 27.12
CA SER A 167 26.57 -18.37 28.51
C SER A 167 25.54 -17.66 29.40
N ARG A 168 25.03 -16.51 28.95
CA ARG A 168 24.02 -15.66 29.61
C ARG A 168 23.09 -15.12 28.55
N ARG A 169 21.84 -14.79 28.89
CA ARG A 169 20.91 -14.11 27.97
C ARG A 169 21.08 -12.61 28.10
N LEU A 170 21.70 -11.98 27.10
CA LEU A 170 22.20 -10.61 27.22
C LEU A 170 21.56 -9.64 26.24
N GLN A 171 21.23 -8.46 26.77
CA GLN A 171 20.90 -7.27 25.98
C GLN A 171 21.99 -6.21 26.15
N GLN A 172 22.15 -5.36 25.13
CA GLN A 172 22.91 -4.12 25.22
C GLN A 172 21.92 -2.95 25.13
N ALA A 173 22.04 -1.99 26.04
CA ALA A 173 21.17 -0.82 26.07
C ALA A 173 21.84 0.34 25.33
N LEU A 174 21.23 0.79 24.23
CA LEU A 174 21.64 2.01 23.53
C LEU A 174 20.98 3.19 24.21
N MET A 175 21.79 4.00 24.90
CA MET A 175 21.31 4.99 25.86
C MET A 175 20.94 6.32 25.21
N TYR A 176 19.79 6.88 25.57
CA TYR A 176 19.29 8.18 25.09
C TYR A 176 18.71 9.02 26.23
N TRP A 177 18.54 10.32 26.00
CA TRP A 177 17.92 11.24 26.94
C TRP A 177 16.79 12.04 26.29
N ARG A 178 15.71 12.28 27.05
CA ARG A 178 14.58 13.12 26.68
C ARG A 178 14.39 14.25 27.69
N SER A 179 14.24 15.49 27.23
CA SER A 179 13.95 16.62 28.11
C SER A 179 12.47 16.66 28.51
N ASP A 180 11.60 16.25 27.58
CA ASP A 180 10.15 16.08 27.66
C ASP A 180 9.78 14.68 27.15
N GLU A 181 8.71 14.06 27.67
CA GLU A 181 8.34 12.69 27.29
C GLU A 181 8.00 12.51 25.80
N ASP A 182 7.50 13.57 25.14
CA ASP A 182 7.17 13.61 23.72
C ASP A 182 8.39 13.88 22.81
N ASP A 183 9.59 13.99 23.37
CA ASP A 183 10.81 14.19 22.60
C ASP A 183 11.20 12.95 21.77
N SER A 184 11.69 13.19 20.56
CA SER A 184 12.47 12.20 19.82
C SER A 184 13.87 12.08 20.42
N GLN A 185 14.07 11.03 21.20
CA GLN A 185 15.31 10.77 21.97
C GLN A 185 16.57 10.68 21.10
N TYR A 186 16.42 10.34 19.81
CA TYR A 186 17.52 10.05 18.89
C TYR A 186 18.41 11.25 18.55
N SER A 187 18.00 12.46 18.93
CA SER A 187 18.84 13.66 18.88
C SER A 187 19.81 13.77 20.08
N HIS A 188 19.64 12.94 21.10
CA HIS A 188 20.38 12.98 22.36
C HIS A 188 20.87 11.59 22.80
N PRO A 189 21.67 10.88 21.96
CA PRO A 189 22.38 9.68 22.41
C PRO A 189 23.34 9.99 23.54
N LEU A 190 23.59 9.01 24.41
CA LEU A 190 24.64 9.04 25.44
C LEU A 190 25.85 8.20 25.00
N ASP A 191 26.96 8.36 25.70
CA ASP A 191 28.26 7.84 25.28
C ASP A 191 28.60 6.44 25.83
N PHE A 192 27.77 5.82 26.64
CA PHE A 192 28.06 4.52 27.28
C PHE A 192 26.97 3.49 26.98
N CYS A 193 27.32 2.20 27.07
CA CYS A 193 26.43 1.09 26.70
C CYS A 193 26.38 0.02 27.82
N PRO A 194 25.33 0.01 28.64
CA PRO A 194 25.09 -1.03 29.64
C PRO A 194 24.80 -2.41 29.01
N ILE A 195 25.29 -3.46 29.65
CA ILE A 195 25.02 -4.86 29.30
C ILE A 195 24.15 -5.47 30.40
N VAL A 196 22.96 -5.94 30.03
CA VAL A 196 21.93 -6.46 30.94
C VAL A 196 21.79 -7.96 30.80
N ASP A 197 21.85 -8.67 31.92
CA ASP A 197 21.54 -10.09 32.01
C ASP A 197 20.04 -10.25 32.28
N MET A 198 19.30 -10.74 31.29
CA MET A 198 17.84 -10.81 31.30
C MET A 198 17.31 -11.86 32.27
N ASN A 199 18.09 -12.92 32.54
CA ASN A 199 17.70 -13.95 33.48
C ASN A 199 17.97 -13.47 34.92
N ALA A 200 19.09 -12.77 35.14
CA ALA A 200 19.42 -12.22 36.46
C ALA A 200 18.72 -10.88 36.77
N GLY A 201 18.10 -10.23 35.78
CA GLY A 201 17.40 -8.96 35.93
C GLY A 201 18.30 -7.80 36.38
N LYS A 202 19.55 -7.75 35.90
CA LYS A 202 20.54 -6.75 36.36
C LYS A 202 21.57 -6.37 35.29
N VAL A 203 22.16 -5.19 35.45
CA VAL A 203 23.35 -4.78 34.70
C VAL A 203 24.56 -5.59 35.18
N ILE A 204 25.34 -6.12 34.24
CA ILE A 204 26.55 -6.93 34.53
C ILE A 204 27.84 -6.27 34.07
N SER A 205 27.74 -5.29 33.17
CA SER A 205 28.88 -4.53 32.65
C SER A 205 28.38 -3.23 32.03
N ILE A 206 29.25 -2.23 31.91
CA ILE A 206 29.00 -1.03 31.13
C ILE A 206 30.23 -0.75 30.27
N ASP A 207 30.02 -0.71 28.96
CA ASP A 207 31.05 -0.28 28.03
C ASP A 207 31.10 1.25 28.03
N ILE A 208 32.24 1.79 28.49
CA ILE A 208 32.48 3.24 28.59
C ILE A 208 33.63 3.59 27.63
N PRO A 209 33.45 4.57 26.74
CA PRO A 209 34.48 4.96 25.79
C PRO A 209 35.63 5.68 26.50
N GLN A 210 36.83 5.56 25.93
CA GLN A 210 38.01 6.27 26.44
C GLN A 210 37.84 7.79 26.39
N LYS A 211 37.26 8.31 25.29
CA LYS A 211 36.86 9.71 25.16
C LYS A 211 35.40 9.84 25.59
N ARG A 212 35.17 10.58 26.68
CA ARG A 212 33.82 10.87 27.16
C ARG A 212 33.18 11.99 26.35
N ARG A 213 31.88 11.85 26.05
CA ARG A 213 31.03 12.89 25.45
C ARG A 213 29.83 13.09 26.37
N LYS A 214 29.63 14.34 26.83
CA LYS A 214 28.46 14.70 27.64
C LYS A 214 27.25 14.87 26.73
N VAL A 215 26.05 14.72 27.30
CA VAL A 215 24.78 14.92 26.60
C VAL A 215 24.77 16.25 25.84
N SER A 216 24.16 16.24 24.65
CA SER A 216 23.95 17.44 23.84
C SER A 216 23.19 18.52 24.62
N LYS A 217 23.51 19.78 24.34
CA LYS A 217 22.80 20.96 24.89
C LYS A 217 21.87 21.62 23.87
N TYR A 218 21.81 21.08 22.66
CA TYR A 218 20.89 21.55 21.64
C TYR A 218 19.45 21.15 22.00
N LYS A 219 18.46 21.75 21.32
CA LYS A 219 17.07 21.31 21.48
C LYS A 219 16.91 19.91 20.87
N HIS A 220 15.95 19.13 21.35
CA HIS A 220 15.55 17.91 20.64
C HIS A 220 15.07 18.23 19.23
N SER A 221 15.41 17.34 18.29
CA SER A 221 14.91 17.43 16.91
C SER A 221 13.59 16.66 16.82
N ASN A 222 12.48 17.33 17.14
CA ASN A 222 11.16 16.71 17.20
C ASN A 222 10.35 16.94 15.91
N TYR A 223 9.33 16.08 15.70
CA TYR A 223 8.55 16.05 14.45
C TYR A 223 7.02 15.99 14.63
N HIS A 224 6.50 15.84 15.85
CA HIS A 224 5.05 15.87 16.08
C HIS A 224 4.42 17.25 15.79
N PRO A 225 3.09 17.33 15.52
CA PRO A 225 2.41 18.58 15.17
C PRO A 225 2.70 19.78 16.06
N LYS A 226 2.79 19.60 17.40
CA LYS A 226 3.13 20.68 18.33
C LYS A 226 4.51 21.30 18.02
N HIS A 227 5.49 20.46 17.69
CA HIS A 227 6.86 20.88 17.38
C HIS A 227 6.99 21.50 15.99
N VAL A 228 6.22 21.00 15.02
CA VAL A 228 6.14 21.61 13.67
C VAL A 228 5.53 23.01 13.77
N ALA A 229 4.46 23.18 14.54
CA ALA A 229 3.85 24.48 14.82
C ALA A 229 4.83 25.44 15.51
N GLU A 230 5.59 24.97 16.50
CA GLU A 230 6.63 25.79 17.15
C GLU A 230 7.77 26.21 16.20
N LYS A 231 8.16 25.32 15.28
CA LYS A 231 9.30 25.53 14.39
C LYS A 231 8.96 26.37 13.15
N TYR A 232 7.79 26.14 12.56
CA TYR A 232 7.39 26.71 11.27
C TYR A 232 6.11 27.54 11.33
N GLY A 233 5.40 27.53 12.46
CA GLY A 233 4.14 28.27 12.63
C GLY A 233 4.33 29.77 12.51
N THR A 234 3.42 30.41 11.79
CA THR A 234 3.30 31.87 11.71
C THR A 234 1.93 32.32 12.19
N LYS A 235 1.68 33.62 12.24
CA LYS A 235 0.35 34.15 12.58
C LYS A 235 -0.71 33.73 11.56
N GLU A 236 -0.32 33.63 10.29
CA GLU A 236 -1.17 33.28 9.16
C GLU A 236 -1.32 31.77 8.99
N ASN A 237 -0.33 30.99 9.42
CA ASN A 237 -0.37 29.53 9.46
C ASN A 237 0.11 29.01 10.82
N PRO A 238 -0.77 28.99 11.85
CA PRO A 238 -0.39 28.59 13.20
C PRO A 238 0.09 27.14 13.31
N SER A 239 -0.33 26.27 12.37
CA SER A 239 0.06 24.86 12.37
C SER A 239 1.49 24.62 11.87
N GLY A 240 2.04 25.54 11.07
CA GLY A 240 3.30 25.36 10.34
C GLY A 240 3.25 24.37 9.18
N TYR A 241 2.16 23.61 9.01
CA TYR A 241 1.98 22.65 7.92
C TYR A 241 1.56 23.34 6.62
N ARG A 242 1.94 22.72 5.51
CA ARG A 242 1.46 23.09 4.16
C ARG A 242 -0.07 23.05 4.09
N GLN A 243 -0.66 23.91 3.26
CA GLN A 243 -2.12 24.10 3.17
C GLN A 243 -2.65 23.89 1.74
N ASP A 244 -1.79 23.43 0.84
CA ASP A 244 -2.05 23.22 -0.59
C ASP A 244 -2.42 21.76 -0.94
N ASP A 245 -2.58 20.89 0.05
CA ASP A 245 -2.91 19.48 -0.15
C ASP A 245 -4.43 19.27 -0.33
N ALA A 246 -4.85 18.98 -1.56
CA ALA A 246 -6.22 18.55 -1.86
C ALA A 246 -6.41 17.04 -1.57
N PRO A 247 -7.59 16.62 -1.06
CA PRO A 247 -7.84 15.21 -0.77
C PRO A 247 -7.88 14.35 -2.05
N ILE A 248 -7.41 13.10 -1.92
CA ILE A 248 -7.52 12.07 -2.97
C ILE A 248 -8.33 10.91 -2.39
N ASP A 249 -9.57 10.75 -2.85
CA ASP A 249 -10.46 9.69 -2.37
C ASP A 249 -10.35 8.44 -3.24
N ILE A 250 -10.18 7.27 -2.60
CA ILE A 250 -10.13 5.96 -3.26
C ILE A 250 -11.34 5.16 -2.80
N THR A 251 -12.26 4.84 -3.72
CA THR A 251 -13.50 4.13 -3.42
C THR A 251 -13.72 2.95 -4.36
N GLN A 252 -14.37 1.89 -3.85
CA GLN A 252 -14.83 0.74 -4.65
C GLN A 252 -16.33 0.50 -4.37
N PRO A 253 -17.24 1.20 -5.07
CA PRO A 253 -18.67 1.18 -4.74
C PRO A 253 -19.35 -0.18 -4.95
N GLU A 254 -18.77 -1.03 -5.81
CA GLU A 254 -19.25 -2.41 -6.05
C GLU A 254 -18.48 -3.46 -5.21
N GLY A 255 -17.63 -3.01 -4.27
CA GLY A 255 -16.75 -3.86 -3.49
C GLY A 255 -15.45 -4.25 -4.22
N VAL A 256 -14.69 -5.14 -3.59
CA VAL A 256 -13.40 -5.65 -4.09
C VAL A 256 -13.59 -6.83 -5.04
N SER A 257 -12.62 -7.07 -5.92
CA SER A 257 -12.64 -8.20 -6.86
C SER A 257 -12.00 -9.48 -6.32
N PHE A 258 -11.17 -9.39 -5.27
CA PHE A 258 -10.62 -10.56 -4.61
C PHE A 258 -11.67 -11.25 -3.75
N LYS A 259 -11.48 -12.55 -3.52
CA LYS A 259 -12.30 -13.35 -2.60
C LYS A 259 -11.41 -14.07 -1.61
N MET A 260 -11.78 -14.03 -0.35
CA MET A 260 -11.10 -14.77 0.71
C MET A 260 -12.03 -15.81 1.31
N ASN A 261 -11.50 -17.01 1.53
CA ASN A 261 -12.11 -18.02 2.39
C ASN A 261 -11.13 -18.29 3.54
N ASN A 262 -11.41 -17.72 4.72
CA ASN A 262 -10.43 -17.56 5.78
C ASN A 262 -9.13 -16.95 5.21
N ASN A 263 -8.01 -17.68 5.30
CA ASN A 263 -6.71 -17.23 4.82
C ASN A 263 -6.41 -17.60 3.35
N VAL A 264 -7.34 -18.25 2.64
CA VAL A 264 -7.16 -18.60 1.22
C VAL A 264 -7.62 -17.45 0.33
N MET A 265 -6.68 -16.86 -0.39
CA MET A 265 -6.89 -15.78 -1.34
C MET A 265 -7.21 -16.32 -2.74
N ASN A 266 -8.17 -15.69 -3.42
CA ASN A 266 -8.45 -15.86 -4.85
C ASN A 266 -8.55 -14.50 -5.52
N TRP A 267 -7.67 -14.20 -6.47
CA TRP A 267 -7.67 -12.92 -7.19
C TRP A 267 -7.01 -13.05 -8.56
N SER A 268 -7.66 -12.56 -9.62
CA SER A 268 -7.13 -12.52 -10.99
C SER A 268 -6.39 -13.81 -11.41
N ASN A 269 -7.07 -14.95 -11.25
CA ASN A 269 -6.58 -16.31 -11.50
C ASN A 269 -5.54 -16.87 -10.50
N PHE A 270 -4.95 -16.04 -9.64
CA PHE A 270 -4.14 -16.53 -8.53
C PHE A 270 -5.01 -17.16 -7.44
N GLN A 271 -4.50 -18.25 -6.86
CA GLN A 271 -4.94 -18.78 -5.58
C GLN A 271 -3.72 -19.12 -4.72
N PHE A 272 -3.76 -18.72 -3.45
CA PHE A 272 -2.71 -18.98 -2.46
C PHE A 272 -3.25 -18.83 -1.03
N HIS A 273 -2.48 -19.30 -0.05
CA HIS A 273 -2.75 -19.16 1.38
C HIS A 273 -1.88 -18.05 2.00
N ILE A 274 -2.49 -17.22 2.86
CA ILE A 274 -1.82 -16.15 3.61
C ILE A 274 -1.63 -16.61 5.06
N GLY A 275 -0.44 -17.06 5.39
CA GLY A 275 -0.01 -17.39 6.75
C GLY A 275 0.65 -16.23 7.47
N PHE A 276 0.83 -16.38 8.78
CA PHE A 276 1.55 -15.45 9.64
C PHE A 276 2.26 -16.21 10.77
N ASN A 277 3.49 -15.84 11.09
CA ASN A 277 4.17 -16.35 12.28
C ASN A 277 5.03 -15.27 12.98
N TYR A 278 5.42 -15.57 14.22
CA TYR A 278 6.16 -14.66 15.10
C TYR A 278 7.48 -14.12 14.50
N ARG A 279 8.11 -14.90 13.62
CA ARG A 279 9.47 -14.65 13.14
C ARG A 279 9.49 -13.98 11.78
N GLU A 280 8.90 -14.62 10.77
CA GLU A 280 8.91 -14.17 9.38
C GLU A 280 7.83 -13.11 9.09
N GLY A 281 6.82 -12.99 9.98
CA GLY A 281 5.62 -12.23 9.68
C GLY A 281 4.78 -12.97 8.64
N ILE A 282 4.41 -12.29 7.55
CA ILE A 282 3.63 -12.85 6.43
C ILE A 282 4.39 -13.99 5.75
N VAL A 283 3.69 -15.11 5.56
CA VAL A 283 4.15 -16.27 4.79
C VAL A 283 3.11 -16.60 3.74
N LEU A 284 3.48 -16.55 2.46
CA LEU A 284 2.57 -16.86 1.37
C LEU A 284 2.84 -18.27 0.85
N SER A 285 1.82 -19.12 0.81
CA SER A 285 1.96 -20.55 0.52
C SER A 285 1.01 -21.05 -0.56
N ASP A 286 1.37 -22.16 -1.19
CA ASP A 286 0.55 -22.87 -2.17
C ASP A 286 0.04 -21.99 -3.33
N PHE A 287 0.94 -21.22 -3.93
CA PHE A 287 0.63 -20.40 -5.09
C PHE A 287 0.30 -21.26 -6.30
N THR A 288 -0.86 -20.99 -6.88
CA THR A 288 -1.29 -21.52 -8.16
C THR A 288 -1.85 -20.40 -9.04
N TYR A 289 -1.88 -20.63 -10.34
CA TYR A 289 -2.53 -19.78 -11.32
C TYR A 289 -3.48 -20.61 -12.18
N ASN A 290 -4.72 -20.16 -12.30
CA ASN A 290 -5.72 -20.78 -13.15
C ASN A 290 -5.55 -20.30 -14.61
N ASP A 291 -4.81 -21.09 -15.39
CA ASP A 291 -4.59 -20.88 -16.82
C ASP A 291 -5.76 -21.49 -17.61
N HIS A 292 -6.87 -20.75 -17.67
CA HIS A 292 -8.10 -21.11 -18.40
C HIS A 292 -8.65 -22.53 -18.10
N GLY A 293 -8.71 -22.88 -16.81
CA GLY A 293 -9.19 -24.17 -16.32
C GLY A 293 -8.07 -25.15 -15.95
N ASN A 294 -6.83 -24.87 -16.36
CA ASN A 294 -5.65 -25.60 -15.91
C ASN A 294 -5.03 -24.87 -14.70
N VAL A 295 -5.22 -25.41 -13.49
CA VAL A 295 -4.63 -24.85 -12.27
C VAL A 295 -3.17 -25.30 -12.17
N ARG A 296 -2.25 -24.35 -12.35
CA ARG A 296 -0.82 -24.60 -12.45
C ARG A 296 -0.08 -24.10 -11.22
N PRO A 297 0.69 -24.94 -10.51
CA PRO A 297 1.50 -24.51 -9.38
C PRO A 297 2.60 -23.52 -9.78
N ILE A 298 2.93 -22.60 -8.88
CA ILE A 298 4.04 -21.64 -9.04
C ILE A 298 5.02 -21.80 -7.88
N LEU A 299 4.59 -21.55 -6.64
CA LEU A 299 5.42 -21.60 -5.45
C LEU A 299 4.73 -22.45 -4.39
N HIS A 300 5.50 -23.27 -3.67
CA HIS A 300 5.00 -23.93 -2.47
C HIS A 300 4.98 -22.95 -1.27
N ARG A 301 6.02 -22.13 -1.10
CA ARG A 301 6.15 -21.17 0.00
C ARG A 301 7.07 -19.99 -0.37
N LEU A 302 6.72 -18.79 0.09
CA LEU A 302 7.43 -17.53 -0.14
C LEU A 302 7.39 -16.67 1.15
N SER A 303 8.56 -16.24 1.63
CA SER A 303 8.68 -15.39 2.82
C SER A 303 10.03 -14.68 2.91
N LEU A 304 10.13 -13.66 3.78
CA LEU A 304 11.41 -13.18 4.27
C LEU A 304 11.85 -14.09 5.43
N SER A 305 12.99 -14.75 5.27
CA SER A 305 13.47 -15.76 6.22
C SER A 305 14.49 -15.26 7.23
N GLU A 306 15.19 -14.18 6.88
CA GLU A 306 16.16 -13.52 7.76
C GLU A 306 16.46 -12.10 7.28
N MET A 307 17.03 -11.29 8.16
CA MET A 307 17.60 -9.98 7.86
C MET A 307 18.97 -9.83 8.50
N VAL A 308 19.77 -8.87 8.04
CA VAL A 308 20.94 -8.38 8.79
C VAL A 308 21.14 -6.89 8.50
N VAL A 309 21.36 -6.10 9.55
CA VAL A 309 21.57 -4.64 9.47
C VAL A 309 22.96 -4.26 9.99
N PRO A 310 24.05 -4.57 9.25
CA PRO A 310 25.40 -4.37 9.73
C PRO A 310 25.83 -2.90 9.68
N TYR A 311 26.26 -2.35 10.81
CA TYR A 311 26.85 -1.02 10.89
C TYR A 311 28.35 -1.03 10.56
N GLY A 312 28.82 0.06 9.94
CA GLY A 312 30.17 0.19 9.39
C GLY A 312 31.18 0.95 10.25
N ASN A 313 30.84 1.33 11.49
CA ASN A 313 31.79 1.96 12.40
C ASN A 313 32.61 0.89 13.16
N PRO A 314 33.95 0.84 13.00
CA PRO A 314 34.79 -0.17 13.64
C PRO A 314 35.08 0.11 15.12
N ASP A 315 34.77 1.30 15.64
CA ASP A 315 35.04 1.64 17.03
C ASP A 315 34.21 0.77 17.98
N PHE A 316 34.81 0.39 19.11
CA PHE A 316 34.13 -0.37 20.13
C PHE A 316 33.10 0.51 20.86
N PRO A 317 31.85 0.04 21.11
CA PRO A 317 31.36 -1.33 20.89
C PRO A 317 30.50 -1.54 19.62
N HIS A 318 30.62 -0.67 18.62
CA HIS A 318 29.70 -0.61 17.50
C HIS A 318 29.73 -1.84 16.59
N GLN A 319 30.77 -2.68 16.67
CA GLN A 319 30.80 -3.97 15.98
C GLN A 319 29.63 -4.89 16.37
N ARG A 320 28.99 -4.67 17.52
CA ARG A 320 27.80 -5.41 17.97
C ARG A 320 26.49 -4.95 17.31
N LYS A 321 26.50 -3.82 16.60
CA LYS A 321 25.34 -3.33 15.84
C LYS A 321 25.30 -4.02 14.47
N HIS A 322 24.72 -5.22 14.45
CA HIS A 322 24.47 -5.99 13.23
C HIS A 322 23.23 -6.86 13.40
N ALA A 323 22.14 -6.25 13.84
CA ALA A 323 20.91 -6.95 14.20
C ALA A 323 20.43 -7.84 13.06
N LEU A 324 20.12 -9.10 13.37
CA LEU A 324 19.39 -9.98 12.47
C LEU A 324 17.92 -9.94 12.85
N ASP A 325 17.25 -8.85 12.47
CA ASP A 325 15.96 -8.44 13.03
C ASP A 325 14.89 -9.56 13.06
N ILE A 326 14.80 -10.34 11.98
CA ILE A 326 13.88 -11.48 11.89
C ILE A 326 14.26 -12.57 12.90
N GLY A 327 15.52 -12.99 12.97
CA GLY A 327 15.98 -14.06 13.87
C GLY A 327 16.19 -13.66 15.32
N GLU A 328 16.39 -12.37 15.62
CA GLU A 328 16.69 -11.88 16.96
C GLU A 328 15.49 -11.22 17.65
N TYR A 329 14.50 -10.71 16.90
CA TYR A 329 13.30 -10.06 17.45
C TYR A 329 11.99 -10.61 16.86
N GLY A 330 11.96 -10.83 15.54
CA GLY A 330 10.84 -11.41 14.81
C GLY A 330 9.94 -10.37 14.16
N ALA A 331 9.84 -10.37 12.83
CA ALA A 331 8.97 -9.47 12.07
C ALA A 331 7.48 -9.64 12.43
N GLY A 332 7.08 -10.80 12.96
CA GLY A 332 5.74 -11.00 13.50
C GLY A 332 5.56 -10.38 14.89
N ASN A 333 6.51 -10.62 15.79
CA ASN A 333 6.55 -10.02 17.13
C ASN A 333 6.60 -8.49 17.10
N MET A 334 7.28 -7.92 16.09
CA MET A 334 7.45 -6.48 15.91
C MET A 334 6.35 -5.82 15.08
N THR A 335 5.34 -6.57 14.62
CA THR A 335 4.35 -6.03 13.70
C THR A 335 3.41 -5.02 14.39
N ASN A 336 3.04 -3.98 13.67
CA ASN A 336 2.23 -2.89 14.19
C ASN A 336 0.73 -3.22 14.07
N PHE A 337 -0.08 -2.58 14.92
CA PHE A 337 -1.51 -2.44 14.66
C PHE A 337 -1.70 -1.46 13.49
N LEU A 338 -2.30 -1.91 12.37
CA LEU A 338 -2.39 -1.08 11.15
C LEU A 338 -3.56 -0.10 11.16
N LEU A 339 -4.50 -0.23 12.10
CA LEU A 339 -5.51 0.79 12.40
C LEU A 339 -5.02 1.65 13.57
N ASP A 340 -5.27 2.96 13.49
CA ASP A 340 -5.02 3.83 14.64
C ASP A 340 -6.01 3.57 15.79
N ALA A 341 -5.78 4.22 16.94
CA ALA A 341 -6.63 4.07 18.14
C ALA A 341 -8.10 4.47 17.94
N ASN A 342 -8.41 5.20 16.85
CA ASN A 342 -9.76 5.63 16.48
C ASN A 342 -10.36 4.79 15.33
N GLY A 343 -9.66 3.73 14.90
CA GLY A 343 -10.08 2.87 13.79
C GLY A 343 -9.89 3.47 12.40
N GLN A 344 -9.01 4.48 12.26
CA GLN A 344 -8.74 5.13 10.97
C GLN A 344 -7.69 4.37 10.14
N PHE A 345 -7.91 4.41 8.83
CA PHE A 345 -7.12 3.74 7.79
C PHE A 345 -5.89 4.56 7.38
N CYS A 346 -5.01 4.86 8.33
CA CYS A 346 -3.85 5.74 8.09
C CYS A 346 -2.67 5.01 7.41
N ASN A 347 -2.52 3.69 7.61
CA ASN A 347 -1.43 2.89 7.05
C ASN A 347 -1.77 2.26 5.68
N CYS A 348 -3.06 2.07 5.40
CA CYS A 348 -3.57 1.44 4.18
C CYS A 348 -4.77 2.21 3.66
N LYS A 349 -4.76 2.64 2.39
CA LYS A 349 -5.79 3.50 1.81
C LYS A 349 -6.64 2.77 0.78
N GLY A 350 -7.97 2.94 0.86
CA GLY A 350 -8.93 2.31 -0.04
C GLY A 350 -9.89 1.38 0.71
N VAL A 351 -10.31 0.27 0.07
CA VAL A 351 -11.18 -0.75 0.69
C VAL A 351 -10.32 -1.92 1.17
N ILE A 352 -10.15 -2.03 2.48
CA ILE A 352 -9.15 -2.92 3.09
C ILE A 352 -9.81 -4.12 3.77
N GLN A 353 -9.26 -5.31 3.55
CA GLN A 353 -9.49 -6.50 4.34
C GLN A 353 -8.29 -6.74 5.25
N TYR A 354 -8.52 -6.97 6.55
CA TYR A 354 -7.45 -7.25 7.51
C TYR A 354 -7.43 -8.72 7.93
N LEU A 355 -6.25 -9.20 8.35
CA LEU A 355 -6.07 -10.41 9.16
C LEU A 355 -5.33 -10.05 10.45
N ASP A 356 -5.67 -10.75 11.54
CA ASP A 356 -5.02 -10.61 12.84
C ASP A 356 -3.80 -11.54 12.92
N GLY A 357 -2.77 -11.11 13.67
CA GLY A 357 -1.67 -11.98 14.10
C GLY A 357 -1.98 -12.59 15.47
N VAL A 358 -1.65 -13.86 15.68
CA VAL A 358 -1.83 -14.54 16.98
C VAL A 358 -0.49 -15.12 17.43
N LEU A 359 -0.02 -14.65 18.59
CA LEU A 359 1.26 -14.99 19.20
C LEU A 359 1.05 -15.50 20.63
N VAL A 360 2.15 -15.75 21.35
CA VAL A 360 2.14 -16.13 22.76
C VAL A 360 2.85 -15.07 23.59
N ASP A 361 2.27 -14.72 24.74
CA ASP A 361 2.94 -13.88 25.73
C ASP A 361 3.90 -14.70 26.62
N ARG A 362 4.66 -14.01 27.47
CA ARG A 362 5.62 -14.62 28.41
C ARG A 362 4.97 -15.62 29.38
N ASP A 363 3.71 -15.41 29.74
CA ASP A 363 2.98 -16.26 30.68
C ASP A 363 2.29 -17.44 29.98
N GLY A 364 2.41 -17.56 28.66
CA GLY A 364 1.80 -18.61 27.86
C GLY A 364 0.33 -18.37 27.52
N ASN A 365 -0.15 -17.12 27.58
CA ASN A 365 -1.46 -16.76 27.06
C ASN A 365 -1.36 -16.33 25.60
N PRO A 366 -2.43 -16.50 24.80
CA PRO A 366 -2.47 -15.98 23.45
C PRO A 366 -2.51 -14.45 23.44
N GLU A 367 -1.65 -13.84 22.62
CA GLU A 367 -1.62 -12.41 22.34
C GLU A 367 -2.09 -12.16 20.90
N ILE A 368 -3.03 -11.23 20.71
CA ILE A 368 -3.60 -10.94 19.39
C ILE A 368 -3.15 -9.56 18.94
N ILE A 369 -2.42 -9.49 17.84
CA ILE A 369 -2.12 -8.25 17.13
C ILE A 369 -3.23 -8.02 16.12
N LYS A 370 -4.14 -7.11 16.46
CA LYS A 370 -5.26 -6.75 15.60
C LYS A 370 -4.77 -6.08 14.33
N ASN A 371 -5.36 -6.46 13.20
CA ASN A 371 -5.08 -5.84 11.91
C ASN A 371 -3.59 -5.92 11.51
N ALA A 372 -2.91 -7.01 11.85
CA ALA A 372 -1.48 -7.20 11.58
C ALA A 372 -1.15 -7.22 10.08
N ILE A 373 -2.08 -7.73 9.26
CA ILE A 373 -1.93 -7.83 7.80
C ILE A 373 -3.03 -7.03 7.14
N CYS A 374 -2.65 -6.17 6.20
CA CYS A 374 -3.53 -5.40 5.35
C CYS A 374 -3.58 -5.99 3.93
N ILE A 375 -4.79 -6.13 3.38
CA ILE A 375 -5.04 -6.73 2.07
C ILE A 375 -5.99 -5.84 1.28
N HIS A 376 -5.56 -5.36 0.12
CA HIS A 376 -6.39 -4.55 -0.77
C HIS A 376 -5.92 -4.65 -2.22
N GLU A 377 -6.74 -4.14 -3.15
CA GLU A 377 -6.34 -3.99 -4.54
C GLU A 377 -6.29 -2.52 -4.95
N GLU A 378 -5.33 -2.18 -5.80
CA GLU A 378 -5.13 -0.82 -6.32
C GLU A 378 -5.09 -0.83 -7.84
N ASP A 379 -5.40 0.33 -8.43
CA ASP A 379 -5.07 0.58 -9.83
C ASP A 379 -3.55 0.55 -10.04
N ASP A 380 -3.11 -0.07 -11.13
CA ASP A 380 -1.70 -0.26 -11.47
C ASP A 380 -1.38 0.34 -12.86
N GLY A 381 -2.11 1.39 -13.25
CA GLY A 381 -1.92 2.08 -14.52
C GLY A 381 -2.28 1.24 -15.74
N ILE A 382 -1.46 1.34 -16.79
CA ILE A 382 -1.68 0.60 -18.05
C ILE A 382 -1.15 -0.83 -17.89
N LEU A 383 -2.02 -1.82 -18.07
CA LEU A 383 -1.65 -3.23 -18.17
C LEU A 383 -1.05 -3.53 -19.55
N PHE A 384 -1.76 -3.11 -20.61
CA PHE A 384 -1.23 -3.09 -21.97
C PHE A 384 -1.95 -2.06 -22.84
N LYS A 385 -1.27 -1.61 -23.89
CA LYS A 385 -1.84 -0.71 -24.90
C LYS A 385 -1.17 -0.92 -26.25
N HIS A 386 -1.94 -0.80 -27.32
CA HIS A 386 -1.41 -0.66 -28.67
C HIS A 386 -2.32 0.21 -29.54
N SER A 387 -1.73 0.93 -30.50
CA SER A 387 -2.45 1.75 -31.47
C SER A 387 -1.78 1.67 -32.84
N ASP A 388 -2.56 1.61 -33.93
CA ASP A 388 -2.02 1.60 -35.30
C ASP A 388 -1.90 3.04 -35.83
N PHE A 389 -0.70 3.43 -36.27
CA PHE A 389 -0.47 4.78 -36.78
C PHE A 389 -1.18 5.06 -38.12
N ARG A 390 -1.57 4.02 -38.87
CA ARG A 390 -2.09 4.14 -40.24
C ARG A 390 -3.40 4.92 -40.35
N ASP A 391 -4.17 4.95 -39.27
CA ASP A 391 -5.43 5.70 -39.18
C ASP A 391 -5.38 6.80 -38.11
N ASN A 392 -4.18 7.31 -37.85
CA ASN A 392 -3.91 8.29 -36.80
C ASN A 392 -4.28 7.77 -35.40
N PHE A 393 -3.92 6.51 -35.11
CA PHE A 393 -4.12 5.84 -33.81
C PHE A 393 -5.58 5.64 -33.41
N GLN A 394 -6.50 5.75 -34.37
CA GLN A 394 -7.91 5.48 -34.13
C GLN A 394 -8.14 3.99 -33.88
N THR A 395 -7.45 3.11 -34.61
CA THR A 395 -7.32 1.71 -34.21
C THR A 395 -6.49 1.64 -32.94
N ASN A 396 -7.11 1.24 -31.84
CA ASN A 396 -6.42 1.12 -30.57
C ASN A 396 -7.07 0.11 -29.64
N VAL A 397 -6.28 -0.40 -28.71
CA VAL A 397 -6.73 -1.15 -27.54
C VAL A 397 -5.94 -0.66 -26.33
N THR A 398 -6.64 -0.34 -25.24
CA THR A 398 -6.04 0.07 -23.97
C THR A 398 -6.73 -0.69 -22.84
N THR A 399 -5.93 -1.35 -22.01
CA THR A 399 -6.41 -2.07 -20.83
C THR A 399 -5.66 -1.57 -19.60
N ARG A 400 -6.40 -1.11 -18.60
CA ARG A 400 -5.84 -0.78 -17.28
C ARG A 400 -5.59 -2.04 -16.46
N GLY A 401 -4.59 -1.95 -15.59
CA GLY A 401 -4.21 -3.04 -14.68
C GLY A 401 -4.65 -2.77 -13.26
N LYS A 402 -4.79 -3.84 -12.50
CA LYS A 402 -4.87 -3.81 -11.05
C LYS A 402 -3.73 -4.62 -10.43
N ARG A 403 -3.41 -4.29 -9.19
CA ARG A 403 -2.51 -5.08 -8.35
C ARG A 403 -3.17 -5.42 -7.04
N LEU A 404 -2.93 -6.62 -6.53
CA LEU A 404 -3.28 -7.02 -5.17
C LEU A 404 -2.07 -6.77 -4.27
N ILE A 405 -2.29 -6.19 -3.10
CA ILE A 405 -1.26 -5.89 -2.11
C ILE A 405 -1.61 -6.64 -0.82
N ILE A 406 -0.63 -7.38 -0.29
CA ILE A 406 -0.67 -7.99 1.04
C ILE A 406 0.52 -7.41 1.82
N SER A 407 0.24 -6.63 2.86
CA SER A 407 1.27 -5.87 3.56
C SER A 407 1.25 -6.04 5.08
N GLN A 408 2.43 -5.85 5.66
CA GLN A 408 2.61 -5.60 7.09
C GLN A 408 3.60 -4.45 7.28
N ILE A 409 3.54 -3.82 8.44
CA ILE A 409 4.55 -2.87 8.91
C ILE A 409 5.04 -3.38 10.26
N PHE A 410 6.35 -3.46 10.45
CA PHE A 410 6.93 -3.82 11.74
C PHE A 410 8.00 -2.81 12.18
N THR A 411 8.06 -2.55 13.48
CA THR A 411 8.98 -1.59 14.10
C THR A 411 10.09 -2.33 14.85
N ALA A 412 11.33 -2.15 14.40
CA ALA A 412 12.53 -2.65 15.07
C ALA A 412 13.22 -1.49 15.80
N ALA A 413 12.74 -1.20 17.01
CA ALA A 413 13.13 -0.05 17.82
C ALA A 413 13.02 1.28 17.05
N ASN A 414 14.11 1.74 16.44
CA ASN A 414 14.19 3.00 15.73
C ASN A 414 13.68 2.95 14.29
N TYR A 415 13.73 1.79 13.61
CA TYR A 415 13.31 1.66 12.20
C TYR A 415 11.92 1.08 12.04
N GLU A 416 11.22 1.53 10.99
CA GLU A 416 10.01 0.91 10.46
C GLU A 416 10.29 0.24 9.11
N TYR A 417 9.84 -1.01 8.98
CA TYR A 417 9.90 -1.78 7.75
C TYR A 417 8.49 -2.04 7.23
N CYS A 418 8.15 -1.40 6.11
CA CYS A 418 6.89 -1.62 5.42
C CYS A 418 7.11 -2.66 4.30
N VAL A 419 6.54 -3.86 4.48
CA VAL A 419 6.73 -5.00 3.57
C VAL A 419 5.45 -5.19 2.75
N TYR A 420 5.56 -5.13 1.42
CA TYR A 420 4.44 -5.24 0.48
C TYR A 420 4.67 -6.38 -0.51
N TRP A 421 3.85 -7.43 -0.40
CA TRP A 421 3.74 -8.47 -1.41
C TRP A 421 2.70 -8.04 -2.45
N ILE A 422 3.14 -7.82 -3.68
CA ILE A 422 2.34 -7.22 -4.75
C ILE A 422 2.16 -8.22 -5.90
N LEU A 423 0.93 -8.61 -6.20
CA LEU A 423 0.62 -9.47 -7.34
C LEU A 423 0.01 -8.65 -8.46
N ARG A 424 0.45 -8.88 -9.70
CA ARG A 424 -0.05 -8.20 -10.90
C ARG A 424 -0.82 -9.17 -11.80
N GLN A 425 -1.77 -8.64 -12.57
CA GLN A 425 -2.61 -9.47 -13.45
C GLN A 425 -1.81 -10.25 -14.51
N ASP A 426 -0.63 -9.76 -14.90
CA ASP A 426 0.27 -10.42 -15.85
C ASP A 426 0.99 -11.67 -15.29
N GLY A 427 0.66 -12.04 -14.05
CA GLY A 427 1.25 -13.17 -13.35
C GLY A 427 2.53 -12.83 -12.58
N THR A 428 2.96 -11.56 -12.57
CA THR A 428 4.13 -11.11 -11.80
C THR A 428 3.84 -11.10 -10.30
N ILE A 429 4.79 -11.59 -9.50
CA ILE A 429 4.82 -11.48 -8.04
C ILE A 429 5.98 -10.55 -7.68
N LYS A 430 5.72 -9.42 -7.04
CA LYS A 430 6.69 -8.39 -6.64
C LYS A 430 6.77 -8.33 -5.11
N LEU A 431 7.97 -8.14 -4.60
CA LEU A 431 8.20 -7.75 -3.20
C LEU A 431 8.77 -6.34 -3.20
N GLU A 432 8.08 -5.43 -2.51
CA GLU A 432 8.53 -4.06 -2.28
C GLU A 432 8.73 -3.86 -0.77
N VAL A 433 9.87 -3.27 -0.41
CA VAL A 433 10.16 -2.87 0.96
C VAL A 433 10.33 -1.35 0.98
N ARG A 434 9.72 -0.70 1.97
CA ARG A 434 9.94 0.70 2.27
C ARG A 434 10.55 0.82 3.66
N LEU A 435 11.68 1.50 3.75
CA LEU A 435 12.34 1.82 5.01
C LEU A 435 11.93 3.23 5.41
N THR A 436 11.49 3.40 6.64
CA THR A 436 11.23 4.72 7.26
C THR A 436 11.53 4.60 8.75
N GLY A 437 11.06 5.54 9.55
CA GLY A 437 11.41 5.62 10.96
C GLY A 437 12.62 6.51 11.17
N ILE A 438 13.44 6.18 12.14
CA ILE A 438 14.48 7.06 12.67
C ILE A 438 15.84 6.37 12.56
N LEU A 439 16.86 7.13 12.15
CA LEU A 439 18.24 6.65 12.12
C LEU A 439 18.69 6.16 13.51
N ASN A 440 19.47 5.09 13.56
CA ASN A 440 20.25 4.79 14.76
C ASN A 440 21.36 5.85 14.91
N THR A 441 21.43 6.47 16.09
CA THR A 441 22.38 7.54 16.35
C THR A 441 23.29 7.25 17.53
N TYR A 442 24.51 7.77 17.46
CA TYR A 442 25.48 7.78 18.54
C TYR A 442 26.04 9.21 18.72
N ILE A 443 26.55 9.50 19.90
CA ILE A 443 26.98 10.86 20.25
C ILE A 443 28.34 11.21 19.62
N CYS A 444 28.48 12.46 19.17
CA CYS A 444 29.76 13.06 18.80
C CYS A 444 29.91 14.46 19.40
N SER A 445 31.14 14.90 19.65
CA SER A 445 31.41 16.29 20.06
C SER A 445 31.39 17.23 18.83
N ASP A 446 31.25 18.55 19.02
CA ASP A 446 31.18 19.52 17.92
C ASP A 446 32.38 19.45 16.97
N ASP A 447 33.59 19.34 17.53
CA ASP A 447 34.85 19.27 16.79
C ASP A 447 35.39 17.83 16.65
N GLU A 448 34.53 16.82 16.80
CA GLU A 448 34.94 15.43 16.73
C GLU A 448 35.08 14.95 15.29
N ASP A 449 36.26 14.43 14.93
CA ASP A 449 36.43 13.65 13.71
C ASP A 449 35.72 12.31 13.89
N ILE A 450 34.55 12.18 13.27
CA ILE A 450 33.74 10.96 13.26
C ILE A 450 34.21 9.93 12.21
N GLY A 451 35.29 10.24 11.48
CA GLY A 451 35.82 9.41 10.40
C GLY A 451 34.87 9.28 9.21
N PRO A 452 35.18 8.39 8.25
CA PRO A 452 34.31 8.13 7.10
C PRO A 452 33.13 7.20 7.42
N TRP A 453 32.86 6.93 8.70
CA TRP A 453 31.99 5.85 9.17
C TRP A 453 30.56 6.28 9.47
N GLY A 454 30.25 7.55 9.32
CA GLY A 454 28.93 8.10 9.54
C GLY A 454 28.83 9.57 9.11
N THR A 455 27.69 10.17 9.41
CA THR A 455 27.36 11.54 9.07
C THR A 455 26.82 12.28 10.29
N VAL A 456 27.26 13.52 10.49
CA VAL A 456 26.63 14.43 11.46
C VAL A 456 25.32 14.94 10.87
N VAL A 457 24.19 14.37 11.29
CA VAL A 457 22.84 14.70 10.77
C VAL A 457 22.14 15.79 11.58
N TYR A 458 22.62 16.02 12.80
CA TYR A 458 22.18 17.06 13.73
C TYR A 458 23.36 17.38 14.67
N PRO A 459 23.45 18.58 15.27
CA PRO A 459 24.51 18.87 16.23
C PRO A 459 24.65 17.79 17.32
N ASN A 460 25.87 17.28 17.48
CA ASN A 460 26.25 16.16 18.36
C ASN A 460 25.67 14.78 18.04
N VAL A 461 25.10 14.59 16.85
CA VAL A 461 24.42 13.35 16.44
C VAL A 461 25.14 12.75 15.24
N ASN A 462 25.85 11.65 15.47
CA ASN A 462 26.51 10.86 14.44
C ASN A 462 25.64 9.65 14.07
N ALA A 463 25.14 9.62 12.84
CA ALA A 463 24.46 8.47 12.26
C ALA A 463 25.47 7.63 11.48
N HIS A 464 25.73 6.41 11.97
CA HIS A 464 26.72 5.52 11.36
C HIS A 464 26.22 4.90 10.04
N ASN A 465 27.12 4.72 9.07
CA ASN A 465 26.87 3.98 7.84
C ASN A 465 26.41 2.55 8.15
N HIS A 466 25.49 2.01 7.36
CA HIS A 466 24.99 0.64 7.55
C HIS A 466 24.38 0.06 6.26
N GLN A 467 24.06 -1.22 6.27
CA GLN A 467 23.29 -1.88 5.21
C GLN A 467 21.97 -2.39 5.77
N HIS A 468 20.95 -2.55 4.93
CA HIS A 468 19.78 -3.35 5.25
C HIS A 468 19.71 -4.49 4.24
N LEU A 469 20.04 -5.71 4.66
CA LEU A 469 20.06 -6.90 3.81
C LEU A 469 19.01 -7.91 4.25
N PHE A 470 18.30 -8.49 3.28
CA PHE A 470 17.16 -9.37 3.49
C PHE A 470 17.40 -10.70 2.78
N SER A 471 17.00 -11.81 3.42
CA SER A 471 17.03 -13.13 2.82
C SER A 471 15.62 -13.56 2.40
N LEU A 472 15.30 -13.36 1.13
CA LEU A 472 14.06 -13.87 0.52
C LEU A 472 14.20 -15.38 0.31
N ARG A 473 13.29 -16.14 0.90
CA ARG A 473 13.21 -17.60 0.76
C ARG A 473 12.07 -17.98 -0.18
N ILE A 474 12.42 -18.64 -1.27
CA ILE A 474 11.48 -19.09 -2.30
C ILE A 474 11.56 -20.62 -2.39
N HIS A 475 10.45 -21.30 -2.17
CA HIS A 475 10.32 -22.74 -2.46
C HIS A 475 9.51 -22.90 -3.75
N PRO A 476 10.17 -22.98 -4.92
CA PRO A 476 9.48 -23.08 -6.19
C PRO A 476 8.76 -24.43 -6.34
N ARG A 477 7.63 -24.39 -7.05
CA ARG A 477 6.92 -25.55 -7.58
C ARG A 477 6.38 -25.18 -8.97
N ILE A 478 7.27 -24.69 -9.83
CA ILE A 478 6.94 -24.10 -11.13
C ILE A 478 6.32 -25.18 -12.00
N ASP A 479 5.04 -25.03 -12.32
CA ASP A 479 4.28 -25.97 -13.15
C ASP A 479 4.40 -27.44 -12.70
N GLY A 480 4.55 -27.66 -11.39
CA GLY A 480 4.74 -28.97 -10.78
C GLY A 480 6.04 -29.13 -9.97
N ASP A 481 6.26 -30.36 -9.49
CA ASP A 481 7.42 -30.73 -8.68
C ASP A 481 8.71 -30.88 -9.50
N ASN A 482 9.84 -30.91 -8.81
CA ASN A 482 11.20 -31.00 -9.37
C ASN A 482 11.53 -29.83 -10.30
N ASN A 483 12.21 -28.83 -9.74
CA ASN A 483 12.61 -27.64 -10.48
C ASN A 483 14.13 -27.55 -10.55
N SER A 484 14.61 -26.60 -11.34
CA SER A 484 16.02 -26.24 -11.47
C SER A 484 16.14 -24.73 -11.40
N ALA A 485 17.35 -24.25 -11.12
CA ALA A 485 17.65 -22.84 -11.15
C ALA A 485 18.85 -22.53 -12.07
N ALA A 486 18.96 -21.29 -12.53
CA ALA A 486 20.03 -20.85 -13.43
C ALA A 486 20.28 -19.35 -13.36
N THR A 487 21.48 -18.89 -13.72
CA THR A 487 21.67 -17.50 -14.15
C THR A 487 21.22 -17.32 -15.59
N SER A 488 20.81 -16.10 -15.92
CA SER A 488 20.56 -15.59 -17.27
C SER A 488 21.38 -14.31 -17.45
N ASP A 489 22.44 -14.41 -18.23
CA ASP A 489 23.41 -13.33 -18.47
C ASP A 489 23.30 -12.82 -19.92
N ALA A 490 23.10 -11.51 -20.12
CA ALA A 490 23.19 -10.93 -21.44
C ALA A 490 24.66 -10.92 -21.91
N LYS A 491 24.91 -11.45 -23.12
CA LYS A 491 26.25 -11.54 -23.71
C LYS A 491 26.24 -11.07 -25.16
N PRO A 492 27.27 -10.31 -25.62
CA PRO A 492 27.48 -10.13 -27.04
C PRO A 492 27.76 -11.48 -27.70
N SER A 493 27.43 -11.59 -28.99
CA SER A 493 27.87 -12.71 -29.82
C SER A 493 29.38 -12.87 -29.70
N PRO A 494 29.92 -14.10 -29.59
CA PRO A 494 31.37 -14.32 -29.49
C PRO A 494 32.09 -14.00 -30.81
N TYR A 495 31.35 -13.79 -31.91
CA TYR A 495 31.91 -13.48 -33.22
C TYR A 495 32.13 -11.96 -33.38
N PRO A 496 33.28 -11.52 -33.90
CA PRO A 496 33.60 -10.10 -34.03
C PRO A 496 32.81 -9.43 -35.16
N THR A 497 32.70 -8.10 -35.10
CA THR A 497 32.19 -7.26 -36.20
C THR A 497 32.95 -7.55 -37.49
N GLY A 498 32.24 -7.67 -38.61
CA GLY A 498 32.80 -8.01 -39.93
C GLY A 498 32.96 -9.50 -40.19
N SER A 499 32.76 -10.37 -39.20
CA SER A 499 32.71 -11.82 -39.42
C SER A 499 31.42 -12.22 -40.16
N PRO A 500 31.40 -13.37 -40.87
CA PRO A 500 30.16 -13.87 -41.49
C PRO A 500 29.01 -14.07 -40.49
N GLN A 501 29.30 -14.42 -39.24
CA GLN A 501 28.32 -14.69 -38.18
C GLN A 501 27.81 -13.42 -37.48
N ASN A 502 28.56 -12.32 -37.52
CA ASN A 502 28.20 -11.06 -36.86
C ASN A 502 28.68 -9.85 -37.66
N MET A 503 28.29 -9.78 -38.94
CA MET A 503 28.79 -8.80 -39.92
C MET A 503 28.78 -7.37 -39.39
N TYR A 504 27.70 -6.98 -38.70
CA TYR A 504 27.51 -5.61 -38.21
C TYR A 504 27.73 -5.46 -36.69
N GLY A 505 28.22 -6.49 -36.01
CA GLY A 505 28.51 -6.42 -34.57
C GLY A 505 27.28 -6.38 -33.66
N ASN A 506 26.07 -6.51 -34.21
CA ASN A 506 24.81 -6.32 -33.49
C ASN A 506 24.31 -7.58 -32.75
N GLY A 507 24.91 -8.74 -32.97
CA GLY A 507 24.47 -9.99 -32.35
C GLY A 507 24.72 -10.02 -30.85
N PHE A 508 23.71 -10.42 -30.08
CA PHE A 508 23.79 -10.72 -28.65
C PHE A 508 22.79 -11.84 -28.30
N TYR A 509 22.95 -12.46 -27.13
CA TYR A 509 22.10 -13.54 -26.66
C TYR A 509 22.05 -13.59 -25.13
N CYS A 510 21.14 -14.41 -24.59
CA CYS A 510 21.08 -14.73 -23.18
C CYS A 510 21.83 -16.05 -22.94
N GLN A 511 22.95 -16.00 -22.23
CA GLN A 511 23.67 -17.17 -21.76
C GLN A 511 23.00 -17.68 -20.48
N LYS A 512 22.40 -18.88 -20.55
CA LYS A 512 21.79 -19.54 -19.39
C LYS A 512 22.76 -20.55 -18.79
N ASN A 513 23.12 -20.39 -17.52
CA ASN A 513 23.98 -21.32 -16.79
C ASN A 513 23.14 -22.05 -15.74
N VAL A 514 22.75 -23.29 -16.02
CA VAL A 514 21.96 -24.12 -15.10
C VAL A 514 22.83 -24.58 -13.94
N PHE A 515 22.33 -24.43 -12.72
CA PHE A 515 22.98 -24.91 -11.51
C PHE A 515 22.77 -26.41 -11.39
N LYS A 516 23.87 -27.16 -11.38
CA LYS A 516 23.84 -28.62 -11.20
C LYS A 516 24.02 -28.98 -9.74
N THR A 517 24.95 -28.28 -9.10
CA THR A 517 25.29 -28.44 -7.69
C THR A 517 25.00 -27.16 -6.92
N VAL A 518 24.89 -27.26 -5.59
CA VAL A 518 24.75 -26.09 -4.72
C VAL A 518 25.84 -25.05 -5.00
N LYS A 519 27.09 -25.48 -5.20
CA LYS A 519 28.21 -24.57 -5.49
C LYS A 519 28.02 -23.74 -6.75
N ASP A 520 27.39 -24.29 -7.78
CA ASP A 520 27.10 -23.56 -9.03
C ASP A 520 26.12 -22.41 -8.82
N SER A 521 25.28 -22.52 -7.78
CA SER A 521 24.22 -21.55 -7.47
C SER A 521 24.69 -20.36 -6.64
N ILE A 522 25.89 -20.45 -6.04
CA ILE A 522 26.48 -19.37 -5.25
C ILE A 522 26.93 -18.27 -6.21
N THR A 523 26.03 -17.34 -6.52
CA THR A 523 26.25 -16.32 -7.55
C THR A 523 25.80 -14.94 -7.09
N ASP A 524 26.47 -13.93 -7.64
CA ASP A 524 26.21 -12.53 -7.39
C ASP A 524 25.55 -11.82 -8.57
N PHE A 525 24.86 -10.72 -8.30
CA PHE A 525 24.36 -9.82 -9.32
C PHE A 525 25.52 -9.23 -10.11
N GLU A 526 25.37 -9.20 -11.43
CA GLU A 526 26.37 -8.66 -12.35
C GLU A 526 25.72 -7.62 -13.26
N SER A 527 26.00 -6.35 -12.99
CA SER A 527 25.42 -5.25 -13.77
C SER A 527 25.89 -5.28 -15.23
N ALA A 528 27.12 -5.70 -15.49
CA ALA A 528 27.70 -5.81 -16.83
C ALA A 528 26.97 -6.81 -17.75
N THR A 529 26.26 -7.78 -17.18
CA THR A 529 25.44 -8.75 -17.93
C THR A 529 23.94 -8.60 -17.66
N ALA A 530 23.54 -7.59 -16.88
CA ALA A 530 22.18 -7.41 -16.37
C ALA A 530 21.60 -8.74 -15.84
N ARG A 531 22.39 -9.44 -15.00
CA ARG A 531 22.07 -10.81 -14.57
C ARG A 531 20.68 -10.89 -13.96
N THR A 532 19.97 -11.95 -14.33
CA THR A 532 18.71 -12.40 -13.70
C THR A 532 18.82 -13.88 -13.36
N TRP A 533 17.90 -14.39 -12.55
CA TRP A 533 17.86 -15.81 -12.19
C TRP A 533 16.55 -16.45 -12.62
N ASP A 534 16.61 -17.68 -13.11
CA ASP A 534 15.45 -18.45 -13.51
C ASP A 534 15.21 -19.57 -12.50
N MET A 535 13.96 -19.75 -12.07
CA MET A 535 13.47 -21.01 -11.48
C MET A 535 12.52 -21.65 -12.49
N PHE A 536 12.80 -22.89 -12.90
CA PHE A 536 12.10 -23.49 -14.02
C PHE A 536 11.89 -24.98 -13.86
N ASN A 537 10.88 -25.50 -14.55
CA ASN A 537 10.60 -26.92 -14.61
C ASN A 537 11.12 -27.51 -15.93
N PRO A 538 12.20 -28.33 -15.90
CA PRO A 538 12.77 -28.90 -17.11
C PRO A 538 11.83 -29.89 -17.81
N SER A 539 10.81 -30.39 -17.11
CA SER A 539 9.83 -31.34 -17.65
C SER A 539 8.60 -30.67 -18.26
N SER A 540 8.35 -29.39 -17.97
CA SER A 540 7.27 -28.61 -18.59
C SER A 540 7.82 -27.70 -19.68
N ILE A 541 7.60 -28.06 -20.94
CA ILE A 541 8.12 -27.32 -22.09
C ILE A 541 7.02 -26.49 -22.75
N ASN A 542 7.27 -25.20 -22.85
CA ASN A 542 6.40 -24.27 -23.56
C ASN A 542 6.31 -24.62 -25.05
N LYS A 543 5.08 -24.81 -25.53
CA LYS A 543 4.78 -25.25 -26.90
C LYS A 543 5.41 -24.39 -28.00
N TYR A 544 5.46 -23.06 -27.82
CA TYR A 544 5.89 -22.15 -28.89
C TYR A 544 7.37 -21.80 -28.82
N SER A 545 7.87 -21.49 -27.63
CA SER A 545 9.27 -21.11 -27.47
C SER A 545 10.24 -22.29 -27.35
N GLY A 546 9.73 -23.50 -27.07
CA GLY A 546 10.55 -24.69 -26.81
C GLY A 546 11.40 -24.57 -25.54
N LYS A 547 11.08 -23.62 -24.65
CA LYS A 547 11.78 -23.37 -23.38
C LYS A 547 10.96 -23.90 -22.21
N PRO A 548 11.60 -24.27 -21.09
CA PRO A 548 10.88 -24.72 -19.91
C PRO A 548 10.05 -23.60 -19.28
N ALA A 549 8.89 -23.95 -18.70
CA ALA A 549 8.08 -23.04 -17.90
C ALA A 549 8.93 -22.47 -16.75
N THR A 550 8.99 -21.14 -16.65
CA THR A 550 9.95 -20.44 -15.77
C THR A 550 9.26 -19.28 -15.05
N TYR A 551 9.62 -19.07 -13.77
CA TYR A 551 9.54 -17.75 -13.14
C TYR A 551 10.95 -17.17 -13.01
N LYS A 552 11.15 -16.00 -13.59
CA LYS A 552 12.41 -15.27 -13.60
C LYS A 552 12.43 -14.25 -12.46
N LEU A 553 13.41 -14.36 -11.58
CA LEU A 553 13.77 -13.33 -10.61
C LEU A 553 14.55 -12.21 -11.30
N VAL A 554 13.98 -11.01 -11.26
CA VAL A 554 14.59 -9.75 -11.66
C VAL A 554 14.79 -8.93 -10.39
N SER A 555 16.04 -8.77 -9.98
CA SER A 555 16.42 -8.03 -8.77
C SER A 555 17.73 -7.30 -9.03
N THR A 556 17.76 -6.00 -8.74
CA THR A 556 18.92 -5.12 -8.98
C THR A 556 19.39 -4.40 -7.71
N PHE A 557 18.56 -4.35 -6.66
CA PHE A 557 18.94 -3.90 -5.32
C PHE A 557 19.71 -5.00 -4.61
N CYS A 558 20.90 -5.26 -5.14
CA CYS A 558 21.79 -6.35 -4.77
C CYS A 558 23.10 -5.71 -4.27
N SER A 559 23.02 -5.09 -3.09
CA SER A 559 24.20 -4.54 -2.45
C SER A 559 25.10 -5.68 -1.94
N PRO A 560 26.39 -5.71 -2.31
CA PRO A 560 27.29 -6.72 -1.77
C PRO A 560 27.45 -6.52 -0.26
N LEU A 561 27.60 -7.60 0.49
CA LEU A 561 27.96 -7.51 1.90
C LEU A 561 29.36 -6.87 2.03
N LEU A 562 29.43 -5.70 2.66
CA LEU A 562 30.67 -4.93 2.80
C LEU A 562 31.58 -5.47 3.94
N ALA A 563 30.99 -6.17 4.91
CA ALA A 563 31.74 -6.78 5.99
C ALA A 563 32.67 -7.89 5.46
N GLN A 564 33.94 -7.83 5.85
CA GLN A 564 35.00 -8.69 5.30
C GLN A 564 34.81 -10.18 5.65
N GLU A 565 35.53 -11.05 4.93
CA GLU A 565 35.67 -12.47 5.30
C GLU A 565 36.20 -12.63 6.72
N GLY A 566 35.67 -13.61 7.45
CA GLY A 566 36.01 -13.85 8.84
C GLY A 566 35.39 -12.86 9.85
N SER A 567 34.75 -11.78 9.39
CA SER A 567 34.03 -10.85 10.27
C SER A 567 32.86 -11.51 10.99
N LEU A 568 32.51 -10.97 12.15
CA LEU A 568 31.37 -11.43 12.94
C LEU A 568 30.07 -11.42 12.13
N VAL A 569 29.81 -10.33 11.40
CA VAL A 569 28.66 -10.17 10.51
C VAL A 569 28.59 -11.31 9.50
N ARG A 570 29.66 -11.54 8.74
CA ARG A 570 29.66 -12.56 7.67
C ARG A 570 29.60 -13.99 8.22
N LYS A 571 30.11 -14.21 9.44
CA LYS A 571 29.97 -15.50 10.13
C LYS A 571 28.54 -15.77 10.60
N ARG A 572 27.83 -14.76 11.12
CA ARG A 572 26.45 -14.86 11.63
C ARG A 572 25.39 -14.80 10.53
N ALA A 573 25.67 -14.13 9.41
CA ALA A 573 24.81 -14.05 8.24
C ALA A 573 25.49 -14.68 6.99
N PRO A 574 25.75 -16.00 6.99
CA PRO A 574 26.46 -16.66 5.88
C PRO A 574 25.74 -16.54 4.53
N TRP A 575 24.42 -16.40 4.53
CA TRP A 575 23.58 -16.20 3.35
C TRP A 575 23.79 -14.82 2.70
N ALA A 576 24.15 -13.79 3.49
CA ALA A 576 24.35 -12.44 2.97
C ALA A 576 25.64 -12.29 2.15
N ALA A 577 26.54 -13.29 2.20
CA ALA A 577 27.81 -13.28 1.51
C ALA A 577 27.70 -13.32 -0.03
N ASN A 578 26.57 -13.81 -0.56
CA ASN A 578 26.28 -13.82 -1.99
C ASN A 578 24.80 -13.49 -2.22
N HIS A 579 24.49 -13.02 -3.42
CA HIS A 579 23.11 -12.67 -3.77
C HIS A 579 22.20 -13.87 -3.90
N THR A 580 22.72 -15.04 -4.26
CA THR A 580 21.90 -16.25 -4.41
C THR A 580 22.59 -17.49 -3.88
N GLN A 581 21.82 -18.35 -3.23
CA GLN A 581 22.18 -19.74 -2.94
C GLN A 581 20.95 -20.62 -3.13
N VAL A 582 21.12 -21.74 -3.84
CA VAL A 582 20.09 -22.74 -4.05
C VAL A 582 20.54 -24.03 -3.40
N VAL A 583 19.69 -24.59 -2.55
CA VAL A 583 19.95 -25.83 -1.82
C VAL A 583 18.82 -26.83 -2.05
N PRO A 584 19.06 -28.15 -1.95
CA PRO A 584 17.98 -29.13 -1.98
C PRO A 584 16.93 -28.81 -0.91
N TYR A 585 15.66 -29.13 -1.14
CA TYR A 585 14.69 -29.09 -0.06
C TYR A 585 14.86 -30.31 0.87
N LYS A 586 14.61 -30.12 2.17
CA LYS A 586 14.53 -31.21 3.15
C LYS A 586 13.57 -30.83 4.26
N ASP A 587 12.65 -31.74 4.59
CA ASP A 587 11.84 -31.67 5.81
C ASP A 587 12.72 -31.86 7.06
N GLU A 588 12.35 -31.25 8.18
CA GLU A 588 13.10 -31.29 9.43
C GLU A 588 12.24 -31.81 10.59
N ASN A 589 12.55 -33.02 11.05
CA ASN A 589 11.85 -33.72 12.11
C ASN A 589 10.34 -33.84 11.83
N TYR A 590 9.52 -33.12 12.60
CA TYR A 590 8.06 -33.18 12.59
C TYR A 590 7.40 -32.17 11.65
N GLY A 591 8.17 -31.43 10.82
CA GLY A 591 7.56 -30.45 9.92
C GLY A 591 8.46 -29.96 8.79
N TYR A 592 7.94 -28.97 8.10
CA TYR A 592 8.56 -28.30 6.98
C TYR A 592 9.92 -27.68 7.39
N GLY A 593 10.97 -27.93 6.61
CA GLY A 593 12.35 -27.62 6.99
C GLY A 593 13.08 -26.56 6.14
N ARG A 594 14.33 -26.29 6.52
CA ARG A 594 15.24 -25.30 5.93
C ARG A 594 14.62 -23.90 5.90
N LEU A 595 14.17 -23.42 7.06
CA LEU A 595 13.50 -22.13 7.18
C LEU A 595 14.49 -20.98 7.37
N TYR A 596 15.37 -21.07 8.37
CA TYR A 596 16.14 -19.93 8.85
C TYR A 596 17.63 -20.01 8.49
N PRO A 597 18.14 -19.19 7.55
CA PRO A 597 19.49 -19.33 7.01
C PRO A 597 20.61 -18.93 7.99
N SER A 598 20.28 -18.30 9.13
CA SER A 598 21.20 -18.08 10.27
C SER A 598 21.01 -19.08 11.42
N GLY A 599 20.15 -20.09 11.25
CA GLY A 599 19.80 -21.08 12.25
C GLY A 599 18.60 -20.69 13.13
N ASP A 600 18.13 -21.64 13.94
CA ASP A 600 16.89 -21.52 14.70
C ASP A 600 17.00 -20.53 15.87
N HIS A 601 18.15 -20.49 16.55
CA HIS A 601 18.44 -19.59 17.68
C HIS A 601 19.61 -18.68 17.33
N VAL A 602 19.32 -17.44 16.93
CA VAL A 602 20.28 -16.48 16.34
C VAL A 602 21.00 -15.59 17.38
N PRO A 603 20.31 -15.08 18.42
CA PRO A 603 20.97 -14.25 19.43
C PRO A 603 22.21 -14.92 20.03
N GLN A 604 23.29 -14.15 20.15
CA GLN A 604 24.56 -14.57 20.77
C GLN A 604 25.29 -15.74 20.11
N TRP A 605 24.87 -16.16 18.92
CA TRP A 605 25.66 -17.10 18.14
C TRP A 605 26.90 -16.40 17.59
N SER A 606 28.09 -17.00 17.80
CA SER A 606 29.37 -16.46 17.30
C SER A 606 29.51 -16.48 15.78
N GLY A 607 28.58 -17.17 15.11
CA GLY A 607 28.71 -17.50 13.69
C GLY A 607 29.61 -18.71 13.42
N ASP A 608 30.16 -19.38 14.43
CA ASP A 608 30.93 -20.63 14.27
C ASP A 608 30.04 -21.89 14.23
N GLY A 609 30.50 -22.90 13.50
CA GLY A 609 29.81 -24.19 13.37
C GLY A 609 28.94 -24.29 12.11
N MET A 610 28.56 -25.52 11.79
CA MET A 610 27.69 -25.84 10.66
C MET A 610 26.23 -25.73 11.13
N ARG A 611 25.58 -24.61 10.79
CA ARG A 611 24.13 -24.42 10.98
C ARG A 611 23.60 -23.49 9.89
N GLY A 612 22.27 -23.51 9.69
CA GLY A 612 21.61 -22.67 8.70
C GLY A 612 22.21 -22.85 7.30
N MET A 613 22.39 -21.75 6.57
CA MET A 613 22.91 -21.78 5.20
C MET A 613 24.28 -22.47 5.09
N ARG A 614 25.16 -22.34 6.09
CA ARG A 614 26.47 -22.99 6.05
C ARG A 614 26.34 -24.52 6.07
N GLU A 615 25.42 -25.04 6.87
CA GLU A 615 25.11 -26.47 6.90
C GLU A 615 24.48 -26.93 5.59
N TRP A 616 23.49 -26.19 5.09
CA TRP A 616 22.76 -26.57 3.89
C TRP A 616 23.62 -26.50 2.62
N VAL A 617 24.62 -25.61 2.59
CA VAL A 617 25.63 -25.57 1.54
C VAL A 617 26.60 -26.74 1.67
N GLY A 618 27.06 -27.05 2.88
CA GLY A 618 28.00 -28.15 3.12
C GLY A 618 29.29 -27.97 2.32
N ASP A 619 29.67 -29.01 1.56
CA ASP A 619 30.79 -28.94 0.61
C ASP A 619 30.41 -28.40 -0.78
N GLY A 620 29.12 -28.07 -0.97
CA GLY A 620 28.55 -27.52 -2.19
C GLY A 620 28.28 -28.56 -3.29
N THR A 621 28.42 -29.86 -3.02
CA THR A 621 28.30 -30.92 -4.06
C THR A 621 26.89 -31.46 -4.25
N ASP A 622 25.97 -31.17 -3.33
CA ASP A 622 24.57 -31.59 -3.39
C ASP A 622 23.90 -31.16 -4.71
N ASN A 623 23.10 -32.07 -5.30
CA ASN A 623 22.40 -31.82 -6.56
C ASN A 623 21.23 -30.83 -6.40
N VAL A 624 21.14 -29.86 -7.31
CA VAL A 624 20.03 -28.88 -7.38
C VAL A 624 19.41 -28.79 -8.78
N GLU A 625 19.79 -29.70 -9.69
CA GLU A 625 19.16 -29.84 -11.01
C GLU A 625 18.02 -30.86 -10.95
N ASN A 626 16.86 -30.45 -11.48
CA ASN A 626 15.64 -31.25 -11.62
C ASN A 626 15.25 -32.01 -10.33
N THR A 627 15.20 -31.29 -9.22
CA THR A 627 14.87 -31.84 -7.89
C THR A 627 14.07 -30.82 -7.08
N ASP A 628 13.63 -31.22 -5.90
CA ASP A 628 13.03 -30.27 -4.97
C ASP A 628 14.09 -29.33 -4.39
N ILE A 629 13.93 -28.03 -4.56
CA ILE A 629 14.93 -27.01 -4.23
C ILE A 629 14.32 -25.88 -3.40
N VAL A 630 15.17 -25.18 -2.65
CA VAL A 630 14.85 -23.90 -2.01
C VAL A 630 15.88 -22.88 -2.50
N PHE A 631 15.37 -21.75 -2.97
CA PHE A 631 16.14 -20.63 -3.47
C PHE A 631 16.16 -19.53 -2.41
N PHE A 632 17.36 -19.14 -1.96
CA PHE A 632 17.56 -18.00 -1.08
C PHE A 632 18.18 -16.85 -1.89
N HIS A 633 17.56 -15.69 -1.80
CA HIS A 633 18.00 -14.46 -2.48
C HIS A 633 18.31 -13.37 -1.47
N THR A 634 19.53 -12.87 -1.47
CA THR A 634 19.96 -11.70 -0.70
C THR A 634 19.73 -10.45 -1.52
N PHE A 635 18.98 -9.50 -0.98
CA PHE A 635 18.75 -8.18 -1.58
C PHE A 635 18.71 -7.11 -0.50
N GLY A 636 18.85 -5.84 -0.89
CA GLY A 636 18.87 -4.72 0.04
C GLY A 636 19.69 -3.54 -0.45
N ILE A 637 19.98 -2.64 0.49
CA ILE A 637 20.65 -1.35 0.22
C ILE A 637 21.86 -1.13 1.12
N THR A 638 22.70 -0.17 0.75
CA THR A 638 23.71 0.44 1.61
C THR A 638 23.30 1.87 1.89
N HIS A 639 23.12 2.21 3.16
CA HIS A 639 22.69 3.52 3.60
C HIS A 639 23.88 4.32 4.13
N PHE A 640 24.14 5.46 3.48
CA PHE A 640 25.01 6.52 3.97
C PHE A 640 24.09 7.66 4.45
N PRO A 641 23.84 7.79 5.76
CA PRO A 641 22.84 8.73 6.26
C PRO A 641 23.12 10.19 5.85
N ALA A 642 22.06 10.95 5.65
CA ALA A 642 22.11 12.39 5.36
C ALA A 642 21.18 13.18 6.30
N PRO A 643 21.35 14.51 6.44
CA PRO A 643 20.44 15.34 7.24
C PRO A 643 18.96 15.24 6.83
N GLU A 644 18.68 14.97 5.56
CA GLU A 644 17.33 14.75 5.03
C GLU A 644 16.62 13.54 5.68
N ASP A 645 17.38 12.61 6.24
CA ASP A 645 16.87 11.41 6.91
C ASP A 645 16.51 11.67 8.40
N PHE A 646 16.70 12.90 8.89
CA PHE A 646 16.55 13.25 10.31
C PHE A 646 15.62 14.46 10.52
N PRO A 647 14.72 14.46 11.53
CA PRO A 647 14.61 13.50 12.64
C PRO A 647 13.80 12.24 12.37
N VAL A 648 13.10 12.17 11.23
CA VAL A 648 12.39 10.99 10.74
C VAL A 648 12.66 10.87 9.26
N MET A 649 13.07 9.68 8.84
CA MET A 649 13.52 9.38 7.50
C MET A 649 12.32 9.26 6.54
N PRO A 650 12.33 10.00 5.43
CA PRO A 650 11.41 9.75 4.33
C PRO A 650 11.52 8.30 3.83
N THR A 651 10.45 7.75 3.23
CA THR A 651 10.50 6.35 2.79
C THR A 651 11.55 6.13 1.70
N GLU A 652 12.53 5.26 1.96
CA GLU A 652 13.42 4.72 0.92
C GLU A 652 12.83 3.40 0.39
N ILE A 653 12.61 3.30 -0.91
CA ILE A 653 11.86 2.20 -1.55
C ILE A 653 12.78 1.38 -2.44
N PHE A 654 12.77 0.06 -2.27
CA PHE A 654 13.42 -0.88 -3.18
C PHE A 654 12.58 -2.14 -3.36
N ASP A 655 12.83 -2.84 -4.47
CA ASP A 655 12.00 -3.98 -4.84
C ASP A 655 12.74 -5.05 -5.66
N LEU A 656 12.03 -6.16 -5.84
CA LEU A 656 12.36 -7.24 -6.77
C LEU A 656 11.07 -7.87 -7.31
N MET A 657 11.19 -8.62 -8.40
CA MET A 657 10.04 -9.29 -9.01
C MET A 657 10.35 -10.68 -9.55
N LEU A 658 9.36 -11.57 -9.44
CA LEU A 658 9.28 -12.88 -10.05
C LEU A 658 8.30 -12.81 -11.22
N ARG A 659 8.80 -12.94 -12.44
CA ARG A 659 8.00 -12.80 -13.67
C ARG A 659 7.81 -14.14 -14.38
N PRO A 660 6.59 -14.49 -14.84
CA PRO A 660 6.39 -15.66 -15.68
C PRO A 660 7.09 -15.46 -17.03
N ARG A 661 8.02 -16.36 -17.38
CA ARG A 661 8.70 -16.41 -18.67
C ARG A 661 8.53 -17.81 -19.24
N HIS A 662 8.00 -17.92 -20.46
CA HIS A 662 7.70 -19.23 -21.07
C HIS A 662 6.70 -20.08 -20.25
N PHE A 663 6.12 -19.55 -19.18
CA PHE A 663 5.10 -20.23 -18.39
C PHE A 663 3.79 -20.30 -19.19
N PHE A 664 3.29 -19.16 -19.64
CA PHE A 664 2.14 -19.04 -20.53
C PHE A 664 2.55 -19.17 -22.02
N ILE A 665 1.60 -19.53 -22.87
CA ILE A 665 1.80 -19.60 -24.32
C ILE A 665 1.67 -18.23 -25.01
N GLU A 666 0.98 -17.29 -24.37
CA GLU A 666 0.79 -15.91 -24.81
C GLU A 666 0.66 -14.98 -23.60
N ASN A 667 0.28 -13.72 -23.83
CA ASN A 667 0.02 -12.78 -22.75
C ASN A 667 -1.19 -13.24 -21.91
N PRO A 668 -1.06 -13.53 -20.60
CA PRO A 668 -2.14 -14.13 -19.80
C PRO A 668 -3.28 -13.17 -19.46
N VAL A 669 -3.24 -11.93 -19.96
CA VAL A 669 -4.22 -10.88 -19.65
C VAL A 669 -5.06 -10.47 -20.85
N MET A 670 -5.01 -11.23 -21.95
CA MET A 670 -5.79 -10.92 -23.16
C MET A 670 -7.30 -11.05 -22.94
N ASP A 671 -7.72 -11.73 -21.88
CA ASP A 671 -9.12 -11.86 -21.43
C ASP A 671 -9.52 -10.82 -20.37
N VAL A 672 -8.57 -9.99 -19.90
CA VAL A 672 -8.90 -8.80 -19.12
C VAL A 672 -9.54 -7.80 -20.07
N LYS A 673 -10.83 -7.57 -19.82
CA LYS A 673 -11.64 -6.67 -20.66
C LYS A 673 -10.96 -5.29 -20.78
N PRO A 674 -10.84 -4.75 -22.00
CA PRO A 674 -10.18 -3.48 -22.24
C PRO A 674 -11.00 -2.31 -21.69
N SER A 675 -10.30 -1.25 -21.29
CA SER A 675 -10.89 0.04 -20.91
C SER A 675 -11.36 0.82 -22.15
N SER A 676 -10.70 0.64 -23.29
CA SER A 676 -11.15 1.13 -24.59
C SER A 676 -10.60 0.25 -25.71
N ALA A 677 -11.43 -0.06 -26.70
CA ALA A 677 -11.01 -0.80 -27.89
C ALA A 677 -11.77 -0.33 -29.13
N ARG A 678 -11.01 -0.14 -30.22
CA ARG A 678 -11.48 0.14 -31.58
C ARG A 678 -10.61 -0.61 -32.59
N THR A 679 -11.25 -1.42 -33.40
CA THR A 679 -10.64 -2.13 -34.53
C THR A 679 -10.61 -1.24 -35.77
N THR A 680 -9.72 -1.54 -36.72
CA THR A 680 -9.64 -0.83 -38.01
C THR A 680 -10.92 -0.94 -38.82
N ALA A 681 -11.71 -2.01 -38.66
CA ALA A 681 -12.99 -2.15 -39.34
C ALA A 681 -14.03 -1.18 -38.77
N GLU A 682 -14.12 -1.04 -37.45
CA GLU A 682 -15.02 -0.10 -36.77
C GLU A 682 -14.67 1.36 -37.12
N VAL A 683 -13.38 1.71 -37.10
CA VAL A 683 -12.90 3.04 -37.51
C VAL A 683 -13.32 3.35 -38.96
N ARG A 684 -13.13 2.40 -39.88
CA ARG A 684 -13.53 2.58 -41.30
C ARG A 684 -15.04 2.71 -41.49
N GLN A 685 -15.84 2.08 -40.64
CA GLN A 685 -17.31 2.15 -40.69
C GLN A 685 -17.86 3.45 -40.08
N GLY A 686 -17.00 4.34 -39.58
CA GLY A 686 -17.43 5.56 -38.90
C GLY A 686 -18.14 5.26 -37.57
N ALA A 687 -17.92 4.07 -37.00
CA ALA A 687 -18.49 3.72 -35.70
C ALA A 687 -17.83 4.61 -34.63
N LEU A 688 -18.58 5.60 -34.15
CA LEU A 688 -18.19 6.43 -33.01
C LEU A 688 -18.22 5.65 -31.69
N SER A 689 -18.90 4.50 -31.64
CA SER A 689 -18.94 3.64 -30.46
C SER A 689 -17.67 2.80 -30.38
N SER A 690 -16.72 3.18 -29.53
CA SER A 690 -15.82 2.19 -28.94
C SER A 690 -16.65 1.08 -28.31
N THR A 691 -16.21 -0.17 -28.40
CA THR A 691 -16.85 -1.24 -27.63
C THR A 691 -16.53 -0.97 -26.16
N ASP A 692 -17.43 -0.24 -25.50
CA ASP A 692 -17.23 0.32 -24.17
C ASP A 692 -17.61 -0.75 -23.14
N THR A 693 -16.73 -1.74 -23.01
CA THR A 693 -17.00 -2.94 -22.21
C THR A 693 -16.74 -2.64 -20.74
N LYS A 694 -17.79 -2.23 -20.02
CA LYS A 694 -17.86 -2.05 -18.56
C LYS A 694 -16.97 -3.02 -17.75
N THR A 695 -15.74 -2.61 -17.43
CA THR A 695 -14.85 -3.22 -16.43
C THR A 695 -13.74 -2.24 -16.13
N MET A 696 -13.64 -1.84 -14.85
CA MET A 696 -13.07 -0.56 -14.44
C MET A 696 -13.76 0.54 -15.25
N THR A 697 -14.95 0.96 -14.80
CA THR A 697 -15.76 2.05 -15.37
C THR A 697 -14.89 2.97 -16.23
N VAL A 698 -15.29 3.21 -17.48
CA VAL A 698 -14.87 4.40 -18.25
C VAL A 698 -14.54 5.46 -17.23
N ASP A 699 -13.30 5.91 -17.20
CA ASP A 699 -12.85 6.83 -16.17
C ASP A 699 -13.65 8.13 -16.32
N LYS A 700 -14.82 8.15 -15.69
CA LYS A 700 -15.76 9.28 -15.64
C LYS A 700 -15.32 10.28 -14.57
N THR A 701 -14.30 9.92 -13.80
CA THR A 701 -13.77 10.70 -12.68
C THR A 701 -12.58 11.55 -13.09
N SER A 702 -11.73 11.04 -13.98
CA SER A 702 -10.65 11.83 -14.58
C SER A 702 -11.22 12.90 -15.48
N ARG A 703 -10.71 14.11 -15.27
CA ARG A 703 -10.98 15.32 -16.02
C ARG A 703 -9.65 16.06 -16.20
N LEU A 704 -9.57 17.01 -17.11
CA LEU A 704 -8.37 17.84 -17.19
C LEU A 704 -8.23 18.62 -15.86
N ALA A 705 -7.02 18.71 -15.32
CA ALA A 705 -6.79 19.44 -14.07
C ALA A 705 -7.18 20.93 -14.17
N THR A 706 -7.17 21.48 -15.39
CA THR A 706 -7.54 22.86 -15.71
C THR A 706 -8.98 23.02 -16.20
N GLU A 707 -9.72 21.93 -16.41
CA GLU A 707 -11.17 22.03 -16.60
C GLU A 707 -11.76 22.46 -15.26
N ALA A 708 -12.38 23.65 -15.25
CA ALA A 708 -13.04 24.16 -14.05
C ALA A 708 -13.96 23.08 -13.48
N VAL A 709 -13.90 22.88 -12.16
CA VAL A 709 -14.87 22.07 -11.45
C VAL A 709 -16.21 22.80 -11.55
N GLN A 710 -16.94 22.56 -12.64
CA GLN A 710 -18.36 22.79 -12.64
C GLN A 710 -18.92 21.78 -11.64
N GLY A 711 -19.29 22.30 -10.47
CA GLY A 711 -19.97 21.52 -9.44
C GLY A 711 -21.09 20.73 -10.10
N GLY A 712 -21.10 19.42 -9.85
CA GLY A 712 -22.08 18.53 -10.47
C GLY A 712 -23.49 18.99 -10.18
N SER A 713 -24.25 19.27 -11.23
CA SER A 713 -25.54 18.61 -11.47
C SER A 713 -26.02 18.92 -12.89
N SER A 714 -26.49 17.87 -13.54
CA SER A 714 -27.13 17.79 -14.86
C SER A 714 -28.01 18.98 -15.26
N SER A 715 -27.75 19.55 -16.44
CA SER A 715 -28.62 20.49 -17.15
C SER A 715 -30.00 19.89 -17.51
N CYS A 716 -31.05 20.74 -17.49
CA CYS A 716 -32.50 20.49 -17.73
C CYS A 716 -33.37 20.12 -16.51
N CYS A 717 -33.04 20.56 -15.30
CA CYS A 717 -33.77 20.17 -14.08
C CYS A 717 -34.77 21.18 -13.51
N ASP A 718 -34.74 22.48 -13.88
CA ASP A 718 -35.60 23.44 -13.17
C ASP A 718 -37.08 23.29 -13.53
N ILE A 719 -37.42 23.27 -14.83
CA ILE A 719 -38.82 23.24 -15.30
C ILE A 719 -39.23 21.81 -15.68
N GLY A 720 -38.29 20.93 -16.03
CA GLY A 720 -38.55 19.58 -16.56
C GLY A 720 -38.76 19.56 -18.08
N LYS A 721 -38.27 18.53 -18.77
CA LYS A 721 -38.33 18.40 -20.24
C LYS A 721 -39.77 18.30 -20.78
N GLU A 722 -40.67 17.80 -19.95
CA GLU A 722 -42.10 17.68 -20.23
C GLU A 722 -42.82 19.04 -20.25
N ASN A 723 -42.25 20.06 -19.61
CA ASN A 723 -42.90 21.36 -19.37
C ASN A 723 -42.33 22.51 -20.22
N LEU A 724 -41.41 22.22 -21.14
CA LEU A 724 -40.80 23.22 -22.03
C LEU A 724 -40.91 22.78 -23.50
N ILE A 725 -41.53 23.61 -24.33
CA ILE A 725 -41.72 23.37 -25.76
C ILE A 725 -41.26 24.59 -26.55
N LEU A 726 -40.33 24.41 -27.50
CA LEU A 726 -40.00 25.43 -28.50
C LEU A 726 -40.98 25.36 -29.66
N THR A 727 -41.89 26.32 -29.76
CA THR A 727 -42.94 26.36 -30.77
C THR A 727 -42.67 27.42 -31.83
N SER A 728 -43.40 27.35 -32.96
CA SER A 728 -43.34 28.33 -34.04
C SER A 728 -41.97 28.42 -34.72
N LEU A 729 -41.20 27.33 -34.70
CA LEU A 729 -39.94 27.25 -35.44
C LEU A 729 -40.20 27.31 -36.96
N PRO A 730 -39.22 27.76 -37.77
CA PRO A 730 -39.39 27.84 -39.23
C PRO A 730 -39.93 26.54 -39.82
N PRO A 731 -40.86 26.56 -40.80
CA PRO A 731 -41.46 25.34 -41.34
C PRO A 731 -40.47 24.33 -41.95
N SER A 732 -39.25 24.78 -42.28
CA SER A 732 -38.16 23.95 -42.78
C SER A 732 -37.31 23.30 -41.69
N THR A 733 -37.57 23.59 -40.41
CA THR A 733 -36.77 23.06 -39.29
C THR A 733 -37.01 21.57 -39.15
N THR A 734 -35.92 20.81 -39.20
CA THR A 734 -35.87 19.37 -38.99
C THR A 734 -35.10 19.05 -37.70
N GLU A 735 -35.16 17.79 -37.25
CA GLU A 735 -34.42 17.35 -36.05
C GLU A 735 -32.91 17.63 -36.15
N LYS A 736 -32.33 17.58 -37.36
CA LYS A 736 -30.91 17.87 -37.60
C LYS A 736 -30.52 19.33 -37.31
N ASP A 737 -31.49 20.23 -37.35
CA ASP A 737 -31.28 21.66 -37.10
C ASP A 737 -31.34 21.98 -35.60
N ILE A 738 -31.80 21.02 -34.77
CA ILE A 738 -31.81 21.15 -33.32
C ILE A 738 -30.47 20.62 -32.78
N PRO A 739 -29.73 21.41 -31.99
CA PRO A 739 -28.48 20.97 -31.38
C PRO A 739 -28.64 19.63 -30.64
N GLN A 740 -27.76 18.67 -30.93
CA GLN A 740 -27.84 17.31 -30.37
C GLN A 740 -27.94 17.30 -28.84
N ARG A 741 -27.22 18.21 -28.15
CA ARG A 741 -27.30 18.38 -26.69
C ARG A 741 -28.73 18.66 -26.20
N LEU A 742 -29.54 19.40 -26.95
CA LEU A 742 -30.94 19.69 -26.58
C LEU A 742 -31.86 18.49 -26.86
N LEU A 743 -31.60 17.74 -27.92
CA LEU A 743 -32.32 16.49 -28.22
C LEU A 743 -32.06 15.42 -27.16
N ASP A 744 -30.80 15.26 -26.74
CA ASP A 744 -30.40 14.30 -25.70
C ASP A 744 -31.04 14.64 -24.34
N LEU A 745 -31.28 15.93 -24.07
CA LEU A 745 -32.02 16.41 -22.89
C LEU A 745 -33.54 16.22 -23.02
N GLY A 746 -34.02 15.76 -24.17
CA GLY A 746 -35.44 15.51 -24.44
C GLY A 746 -36.26 16.78 -24.67
N LEU A 747 -35.63 17.85 -25.16
CA LEU A 747 -36.33 19.09 -25.51
C LEU A 747 -37.43 18.84 -26.54
N GLN A 748 -38.64 19.28 -26.22
CA GLN A 748 -39.76 19.26 -27.15
C GLN A 748 -39.73 20.50 -28.04
N TRP A 749 -40.01 20.33 -29.32
CA TRP A 749 -40.08 21.43 -30.26
C TRP A 749 -41.07 21.14 -31.39
N THR A 750 -41.59 22.21 -32.01
CA THR A 750 -42.54 22.11 -33.12
C THR A 750 -42.44 23.33 -34.03
N THR A 751 -42.70 23.12 -35.32
CA THR A 751 -42.85 24.20 -36.32
C THR A 751 -44.27 24.76 -36.35
N LYS A 752 -45.21 24.16 -35.61
CA LYS A 752 -46.59 24.64 -35.49
C LYS A 752 -46.66 25.90 -34.62
N GLU A 753 -47.66 26.75 -34.83
CA GLU A 753 -47.88 27.91 -33.96
C GLU A 753 -48.29 27.47 -32.55
N CYS A 754 -48.14 28.36 -31.56
CA CYS A 754 -48.32 28.01 -30.15
C CYS A 754 -49.74 27.54 -29.77
N ILE A 755 -50.74 27.82 -30.60
CA ILE A 755 -52.12 27.35 -30.41
C ILE A 755 -52.37 25.92 -30.93
N ASP A 756 -51.42 25.37 -31.70
CA ASP A 756 -51.57 24.10 -32.45
C ASP A 756 -50.61 22.99 -31.94
N ILE A 757 -50.06 23.14 -30.74
CA ILE A 757 -49.00 22.25 -30.20
C ILE A 757 -49.51 20.83 -29.90
N GLU A 758 -50.82 20.61 -29.74
CA GLU A 758 -51.44 19.28 -29.49
C GLU A 758 -52.45 18.87 -30.59
N GLU A 759 -52.79 17.56 -30.68
CA GLU A 759 -53.86 17.05 -31.55
C GLU A 759 -55.25 17.46 -31.02
N GLY A 760 -55.60 18.74 -31.16
CA GLY A 760 -56.90 19.29 -30.75
C GLY A 760 -56.97 20.82 -30.65
N GLY A 761 -55.84 21.52 -30.62
CA GLY A 761 -55.76 22.97 -30.41
C GLY A 761 -55.90 23.37 -28.94
N ILE A 762 -55.07 24.33 -28.49
CA ILE A 762 -55.07 24.83 -27.11
C ILE A 762 -56.19 25.88 -26.94
N ASP A 763 -56.96 25.81 -25.86
CA ASP A 763 -57.92 26.86 -25.50
C ASP A 763 -57.16 28.17 -25.17
N ALA A 764 -57.29 29.18 -26.03
CA ALA A 764 -56.61 30.46 -25.88
C ALA A 764 -56.94 31.18 -24.56
N SER A 765 -58.08 30.90 -23.92
CA SER A 765 -58.44 31.45 -22.61
C SER A 765 -57.58 30.88 -21.47
N LYS A 766 -56.97 29.71 -21.68
CA LYS A 766 -56.05 29.03 -20.76
C LYS A 766 -54.57 29.37 -21.00
N VAL A 767 -54.28 30.21 -21.99
CA VAL A 767 -52.93 30.65 -22.33
C VAL A 767 -52.68 32.05 -21.78
N CYS A 768 -51.62 32.19 -21.01
CA CYS A 768 -51.12 33.47 -20.53
C CYS A 768 -49.96 33.95 -21.38
N LEU A 769 -50.09 35.12 -22.00
CA LEU A 769 -48.97 35.78 -22.67
C LEU A 769 -48.22 36.63 -21.66
N LEU A 770 -46.96 36.30 -21.39
CA LEU A 770 -46.15 37.12 -20.51
C LEU A 770 -45.57 38.30 -21.28
N ASP A 771 -46.01 39.50 -20.90
CA ASP A 771 -45.77 40.74 -21.63
C ASP A 771 -45.44 41.87 -20.64
N PRO A 772 -44.27 42.52 -20.76
CA PRO A 772 -43.89 43.64 -19.91
C PRO A 772 -44.85 44.85 -19.95
N ALA A 773 -45.68 44.96 -21.00
CA ALA A 773 -46.67 46.02 -21.19
C ALA A 773 -48.08 45.62 -20.74
N ALA A 774 -48.28 44.42 -20.19
CA ALA A 774 -49.56 44.05 -19.60
C ALA A 774 -49.86 44.92 -18.36
N GLU A 775 -51.14 45.27 -18.17
CA GLU A 775 -51.59 46.13 -17.06
C GLU A 775 -51.65 45.40 -15.71
N VAL A 776 -51.64 44.07 -15.72
CA VAL A 776 -51.82 43.22 -14.54
C VAL A 776 -50.58 42.35 -14.33
N ASP A 777 -50.02 42.37 -13.12
CA ASP A 777 -48.88 41.53 -12.75
C ASP A 777 -49.29 40.07 -12.54
N LEU A 778 -48.39 39.15 -12.85
CA LEU A 778 -48.58 37.72 -12.59
C LEU A 778 -48.62 37.46 -11.08
N THR A 779 -49.63 36.73 -10.62
CA THR A 779 -49.78 36.37 -9.21
C THR A 779 -49.91 34.87 -9.02
N PRO A 780 -49.61 34.31 -7.82
CA PRO A 780 -49.81 32.88 -7.56
C PRO A 780 -51.23 32.38 -7.83
N SER A 781 -52.24 33.25 -7.69
CA SER A 781 -53.64 32.90 -7.97
C SER A 781 -53.92 32.57 -9.45
N ASP A 782 -53.08 33.05 -10.36
CA ASP A 782 -53.22 32.82 -11.79
C ASP A 782 -52.92 31.35 -12.20
N LYS A 783 -52.32 30.55 -11.31
CA LYS A 783 -52.17 29.08 -11.48
C LYS A 783 -53.50 28.39 -11.76
N SER A 784 -54.58 28.88 -11.14
CA SER A 784 -55.93 28.32 -11.33
C SER A 784 -56.59 28.70 -12.65
N LYS A 785 -56.03 29.70 -13.37
CA LYS A 785 -56.61 30.30 -14.57
C LYS A 785 -55.92 29.85 -15.85
N PHE A 786 -54.59 29.72 -15.82
CA PHE A 786 -53.79 29.44 -17.00
C PHE A 786 -53.02 28.14 -16.85
N ASP A 787 -53.04 27.37 -17.93
CA ASP A 787 -52.37 26.08 -18.04
C ASP A 787 -51.07 26.21 -18.86
N TYR A 788 -50.96 27.25 -19.70
CA TYR A 788 -49.79 27.51 -20.55
C TYR A 788 -49.30 28.96 -20.42
N PHE A 789 -47.98 29.15 -20.39
CA PHE A 789 -47.33 30.46 -20.33
C PHE A 789 -46.44 30.66 -21.55
N VAL A 790 -46.73 31.69 -22.33
CA VAL A 790 -46.01 32.00 -23.57
C VAL A 790 -45.04 33.15 -23.34
N PHE A 791 -43.78 32.91 -23.70
CA PHE A 791 -42.69 33.86 -23.60
C PHE A 791 -42.24 34.24 -25.02
N GLY A 792 -42.24 35.53 -25.37
CA GLY A 792 -41.71 35.93 -26.68
C GLY A 792 -41.26 37.39 -26.82
N GLY A 793 -41.87 38.35 -26.11
CA GLY A 793 -41.57 39.79 -26.26
C GLY A 793 -40.90 40.41 -25.04
N ILE A 794 -40.57 39.57 -24.05
CA ILE A 794 -39.68 39.90 -22.94
C ILE A 794 -38.20 39.67 -23.39
N LEU A 795 -37.99 39.02 -24.54
CA LEU A 795 -36.75 38.35 -24.89
C LEU A 795 -35.97 39.08 -25.99
N GLY A 796 -34.66 39.29 -25.75
CA GLY A 796 -33.67 39.58 -26.79
C GLY A 796 -33.23 41.04 -26.87
N SER A 797 -34.01 41.91 -27.49
CA SER A 797 -33.57 43.28 -27.80
C SER A 797 -33.72 44.23 -26.61
N HIS A 798 -32.68 45.02 -26.35
CA HIS A 798 -32.71 46.16 -25.43
C HIS A 798 -32.34 47.45 -26.21
N PRO A 799 -33.23 48.45 -26.32
CA PRO A 799 -34.58 48.52 -25.76
C PRO A 799 -35.58 47.56 -26.46
N ARG A 800 -36.67 47.26 -25.76
CA ARG A 800 -37.69 46.29 -26.19
C ARG A 800 -38.30 46.63 -27.55
N VAL A 801 -38.40 45.61 -28.41
CA VAL A 801 -39.18 45.64 -29.66
C VAL A 801 -40.38 44.70 -29.45
N ASP A 802 -41.62 45.20 -29.44
CA ASP A 802 -42.84 44.44 -29.08
C ASP A 802 -43.23 43.37 -30.14
N ARG A 803 -42.39 42.34 -30.29
CA ARG A 803 -42.58 41.28 -31.29
C ARG A 803 -43.74 40.33 -30.95
N THR A 804 -44.14 40.26 -29.68
CA THR A 804 -45.30 39.45 -29.24
C THR A 804 -46.64 40.14 -29.34
N GLY A 805 -46.68 41.43 -29.68
CA GLY A 805 -47.94 42.13 -29.95
C GLY A 805 -48.81 41.41 -30.98
N ILE A 806 -48.18 40.72 -31.94
CA ILE A 806 -48.85 39.89 -32.95
C ILE A 806 -49.66 38.75 -32.32
N LEU A 807 -49.15 38.08 -31.28
CA LEU A 807 -49.87 36.99 -30.62
C LEU A 807 -51.09 37.51 -29.83
N ARG A 808 -50.93 38.69 -29.22
CA ARG A 808 -52.02 39.39 -28.52
C ARG A 808 -53.12 39.81 -29.51
N GLU A 809 -52.75 40.39 -30.65
CA GLU A 809 -53.70 40.86 -31.67
C GLU A 809 -54.39 39.71 -32.42
N LYS A 810 -53.64 38.64 -32.75
CA LYS A 810 -54.15 37.51 -33.54
C LYS A 810 -55.00 36.55 -32.71
N TYR A 811 -54.66 36.34 -31.43
CA TYR A 811 -55.26 35.27 -30.60
C TYR A 811 -55.94 35.76 -29.31
N GLY A 812 -55.81 37.04 -28.96
CA GLY A 812 -56.52 37.62 -27.81
C GLY A 812 -56.06 37.08 -26.45
N PHE A 813 -54.81 36.59 -26.35
CA PHE A 813 -54.29 36.02 -25.10
C PHE A 813 -54.35 36.99 -23.92
N SER A 814 -54.63 36.44 -22.74
CA SER A 814 -54.60 37.21 -21.49
C SER A 814 -53.16 37.55 -21.11
N GLY A 815 -52.85 38.84 -21.03
CA GLY A 815 -51.53 39.34 -20.65
C GLY A 815 -51.28 39.32 -19.15
N ARG A 816 -50.06 38.94 -18.73
CA ARG A 816 -49.53 39.22 -17.38
C ARG A 816 -48.12 39.78 -17.46
N ARG A 817 -47.79 40.66 -16.51
CA ARG A 817 -46.48 41.28 -16.40
C ARG A 817 -45.64 40.60 -15.33
N LEU A 818 -44.36 40.38 -15.61
CA LEU A 818 -43.35 39.87 -14.66
C LEU A 818 -42.50 41.02 -14.11
N GLY A 819 -43.17 42.02 -13.53
CA GLY A 819 -42.54 43.27 -13.12
C GLY A 819 -42.16 44.20 -14.28
N ALA A 820 -41.64 45.38 -13.93
CA ALA A 820 -41.41 46.48 -14.88
C ALA A 820 -40.06 46.42 -15.63
N LEU A 821 -39.10 45.61 -15.16
CA LEU A 821 -37.78 45.48 -15.78
C LEU A 821 -37.70 44.25 -16.68
N GLN A 822 -36.91 44.35 -17.75
CA GLN A 822 -36.69 43.27 -18.68
C GLN A 822 -35.80 42.17 -18.06
N MET A 823 -36.14 40.91 -18.33
CA MET A 823 -35.44 39.72 -17.84
C MET A 823 -34.91 38.91 -19.02
N THR A 824 -33.85 38.13 -18.80
CA THR A 824 -33.44 37.09 -19.75
C THR A 824 -34.48 35.96 -19.81
N THR A 825 -34.44 35.15 -20.87
CA THR A 825 -35.40 34.05 -21.08
C THR A 825 -35.46 33.10 -19.89
N ASP A 826 -34.31 32.64 -19.43
CA ASP A 826 -34.19 31.75 -18.29
C ASP A 826 -34.67 32.40 -16.99
N THR A 827 -34.35 33.69 -16.76
CA THR A 827 -34.85 34.42 -15.58
C THR A 827 -36.38 34.58 -15.62
N ALA A 828 -36.95 34.93 -16.77
CA ALA A 828 -38.40 35.09 -16.92
C ALA A 828 -39.14 33.78 -16.65
N ILE A 829 -38.62 32.65 -17.16
CA ILE A 829 -39.25 31.35 -16.93
C ILE A 829 -39.12 30.95 -15.46
N ARG A 830 -37.93 31.08 -14.85
CA ARG A 830 -37.73 30.80 -13.42
C ARG A 830 -38.61 31.66 -12.52
N THR A 831 -38.79 32.93 -12.87
CA THR A 831 -39.67 33.85 -12.12
C THR A 831 -41.12 33.38 -12.20
N THR A 832 -41.58 33.00 -13.40
CA THR A 832 -42.93 32.47 -13.61
C THR A 832 -43.15 31.19 -12.82
N GLN A 833 -42.18 30.28 -12.84
CA GLN A 833 -42.23 29.04 -12.08
C GLN A 833 -42.34 29.31 -10.57
N ARG A 834 -41.53 30.23 -10.01
CA ARG A 834 -41.62 30.57 -8.58
C ARG A 834 -42.98 31.15 -8.19
N ILE A 835 -43.60 31.93 -9.07
CA ILE A 835 -44.92 32.52 -8.80
C ILE A 835 -46.01 31.46 -8.90
N ILE A 836 -46.02 30.69 -9.99
CA ILE A 836 -47.14 29.83 -10.36
C ILE A 836 -47.00 28.43 -9.74
N GLU A 837 -45.81 27.85 -9.77
CA GLU A 837 -45.58 26.55 -9.17
C GLU A 837 -45.32 26.64 -7.68
N ASP A 838 -44.35 27.48 -7.26
CA ASP A 838 -43.92 27.55 -5.86
C ASP A 838 -44.82 28.45 -5.01
N GLY A 839 -45.73 29.20 -5.63
CA GLY A 839 -46.70 30.07 -4.95
C GLY A 839 -46.09 31.32 -4.31
N VAL A 840 -44.87 31.71 -4.71
CA VAL A 840 -44.13 32.85 -4.15
C VAL A 840 -44.60 34.15 -4.79
N PRO A 841 -45.08 35.14 -4.01
CA PRO A 841 -45.39 36.47 -4.55
C PRO A 841 -44.17 37.11 -5.23
N PHE A 842 -44.38 37.87 -6.31
CA PHE A 842 -43.28 38.46 -7.09
C PHE A 842 -42.35 39.32 -6.21
N GLU A 843 -42.92 40.07 -5.27
CA GLU A 843 -42.22 40.93 -4.31
C GLU A 843 -41.27 40.18 -3.36
N ASP A 844 -41.48 38.88 -3.16
CA ASP A 844 -40.66 38.03 -2.29
C ASP A 844 -39.50 37.36 -3.06
N ILE A 845 -39.46 37.50 -4.38
CA ILE A 845 -38.37 36.98 -5.21
C ILE A 845 -37.21 37.98 -5.19
N LYS A 846 -36.04 37.51 -4.75
CA LYS A 846 -34.82 38.31 -4.76
C LYS A 846 -34.26 38.42 -6.17
N PHE A 847 -33.99 39.65 -6.59
CA PHE A 847 -33.41 39.97 -7.88
C PHE A 847 -32.13 40.80 -7.72
N LEU A 848 -31.25 40.67 -8.72
CA LEU A 848 -30.15 41.59 -8.96
C LEU A 848 -30.42 42.29 -10.29
N ASP A 849 -30.53 43.62 -10.23
CA ASP A 849 -30.79 44.47 -11.38
C ASP A 849 -29.46 44.93 -11.96
N TYR A 850 -29.27 44.73 -13.26
CA TYR A 850 -28.11 45.16 -14.00
C TYR A 850 -26.76 44.68 -13.41
N PRO A 851 -26.55 43.35 -13.28
CA PRO A 851 -25.33 42.84 -12.66
C PRO A 851 -24.09 43.23 -13.46
N GLU A 852 -23.07 43.74 -12.75
CA GLU A 852 -21.73 43.99 -13.30
C GLU A 852 -20.87 42.72 -13.17
N ILE A 853 -20.50 42.11 -14.30
CA ILE A 853 -19.61 40.96 -14.38
C ILE A 853 -18.18 41.47 -14.56
N LYS A 854 -17.31 41.25 -13.58
CA LYS A 854 -15.89 41.68 -13.63
C LYS A 854 -15.01 40.54 -14.13
N TYR A 855 -14.30 40.74 -15.24
CA TYR A 855 -13.38 39.75 -15.80
C TYR A 855 -11.97 39.87 -15.24
N ASN A 856 -11.53 41.11 -14.97
CA ASN A 856 -10.27 41.41 -14.33
C ASN A 856 -10.34 42.79 -13.64
N LYS A 857 -9.19 43.31 -13.18
CA LYS A 857 -9.12 44.59 -12.47
C LYS A 857 -9.54 45.80 -13.32
N TYR A 858 -9.53 45.66 -14.65
CA TYR A 858 -9.69 46.76 -15.61
C TYR A 858 -10.92 46.59 -16.52
N GLU A 859 -11.51 45.40 -16.59
CA GLU A 859 -12.60 45.07 -17.52
C GLU A 859 -13.80 44.45 -16.80
N SER A 860 -14.97 44.99 -17.12
CA SER A 860 -16.26 44.49 -16.67
C SER A 860 -17.35 44.76 -17.70
N THR A 861 -18.42 43.97 -17.67
CA THR A 861 -19.62 44.16 -18.49
C THR A 861 -20.84 44.22 -17.58
N GLU A 862 -21.62 45.29 -17.69
CA GLU A 862 -22.92 45.41 -17.05
C GLU A 862 -23.99 44.77 -17.94
N MET A 863 -24.73 43.81 -17.39
CA MET A 863 -25.80 43.15 -18.14
C MET A 863 -27.05 44.03 -18.13
N PRO A 864 -27.74 44.29 -19.25
CA PRO A 864 -28.86 45.23 -19.29
C PRO A 864 -30.20 44.62 -18.79
N PHE A 865 -30.16 43.58 -17.97
CA PHE A 865 -31.33 42.80 -17.54
C PHE A 865 -31.33 42.53 -16.03
N ARG A 866 -32.52 42.19 -15.53
CA ARG A 866 -32.75 41.66 -14.17
C ARG A 866 -32.52 40.15 -14.14
N TYR A 867 -31.88 39.66 -13.08
CA TYR A 867 -31.62 38.23 -12.83
C TYR A 867 -32.13 37.80 -11.46
N ILE A 868 -32.56 36.54 -11.33
CA ILE A 868 -32.77 35.92 -10.02
C ILE A 868 -31.40 35.63 -9.41
N VAL A 869 -31.26 35.83 -8.10
CA VAL A 869 -30.03 35.50 -7.36
C VAL A 869 -30.10 34.13 -6.68
N ASP A 870 -28.93 33.52 -6.50
CA ASP A 870 -28.74 32.31 -5.69
C ASP A 870 -28.69 32.62 -4.17
N LYS A 871 -28.27 31.65 -3.36
CA LYS A 871 -28.19 31.79 -1.89
C LYS A 871 -27.03 32.70 -1.46
N GLN A 872 -26.05 32.89 -2.33
CA GLN A 872 -24.84 33.69 -2.13
C GLN A 872 -25.06 35.14 -2.56
N GLY A 873 -26.12 35.41 -3.34
CA GLY A 873 -26.50 36.73 -3.83
C GLY A 873 -26.00 37.01 -5.24
N ASP A 874 -25.43 36.00 -5.90
CA ASP A 874 -24.90 36.10 -7.27
C ASP A 874 -26.01 35.80 -8.30
N PRO A 875 -25.97 36.41 -9.50
CA PRO A 875 -26.98 36.18 -10.54
C PRO A 875 -26.88 34.74 -11.04
N ILE A 876 -28.03 34.05 -11.13
CA ILE A 876 -28.11 32.72 -11.73
C ILE A 876 -28.01 32.88 -13.24
N LEU A 877 -26.94 32.32 -13.83
CA LEU A 877 -26.68 32.36 -15.27
C LEU A 877 -26.60 30.94 -15.86
N PRO A 878 -26.93 30.75 -17.15
CA PRO A 878 -26.70 29.48 -17.82
C PRO A 878 -25.22 29.07 -17.81
N GLU A 879 -24.97 27.78 -17.70
CA GLU A 879 -23.64 27.20 -17.80
C GLU A 879 -22.97 27.62 -19.13
N GLY A 880 -21.72 28.09 -19.06
CA GLY A 880 -20.98 28.62 -20.23
C GLY A 880 -21.34 30.06 -20.62
N MET A 881 -22.38 30.67 -20.06
CA MET A 881 -22.76 32.06 -20.39
C MET A 881 -21.66 33.06 -19.99
N LEU A 882 -21.04 32.88 -18.82
CA LEU A 882 -19.95 33.75 -18.37
C LEU A 882 -18.72 33.66 -19.31
N GLU A 883 -18.42 32.46 -19.80
CA GLU A 883 -17.33 32.23 -20.76
C GLU A 883 -17.69 32.83 -22.12
N LEU A 884 -18.94 32.68 -22.58
CA LEU A 884 -19.40 33.29 -23.83
C LEU A 884 -19.32 34.81 -23.77
N ILE A 885 -19.82 35.46 -22.71
CA ILE A 885 -19.75 36.91 -22.57
C ILE A 885 -18.28 37.37 -22.49
N LYS A 886 -17.41 36.59 -21.82
CA LYS A 886 -15.99 36.89 -21.78
C LYS A 886 -15.34 36.79 -23.16
N ASN A 887 -15.63 35.72 -23.92
CA ASN A 887 -15.12 35.53 -25.28
C ASN A 887 -15.62 36.63 -26.22
N ASP A 888 -16.89 37.04 -26.10
CA ASP A 888 -17.46 38.15 -26.87
C ASP A 888 -16.79 39.49 -26.52
N ALA A 889 -16.43 39.72 -25.24
CA ALA A 889 -15.68 40.91 -24.83
C ALA A 889 -14.23 40.93 -25.36
N GLU A 890 -13.69 39.77 -25.76
CA GLU A 890 -12.36 39.63 -26.36
C GLU A 890 -12.37 39.77 -27.90
N GLN A 891 -13.54 39.82 -28.55
CA GLN A 891 -13.65 39.98 -30.00
C GLN A 891 -13.22 41.39 -30.45
N SER A 892 -12.45 41.46 -31.54
CA SER A 892 -12.03 42.71 -32.16
C SER A 892 -13.10 43.25 -33.12
N ILE A 893 -13.01 44.53 -33.50
CA ILE A 893 -13.88 45.12 -34.54
C ILE A 893 -13.81 44.34 -35.87
N ASP A 894 -12.66 43.72 -36.18
CA ASP A 894 -12.48 42.96 -37.41
C ASP A 894 -13.22 41.60 -37.36
N ASP A 895 -13.41 41.03 -36.16
CA ASP A 895 -14.15 39.77 -35.96
C ASP A 895 -15.66 39.96 -36.13
N LEU A 896 -16.18 41.14 -35.75
CA LEU A 896 -17.60 41.50 -35.88
C LEU A 896 -18.04 41.82 -37.33
N LEU A 897 -17.11 41.93 -38.28
CA LEU A 897 -17.39 42.26 -39.68
C LEU A 897 -17.46 41.03 -40.61
N ILE A 898 -17.28 39.82 -40.07
CA ILE A 898 -17.19 38.57 -40.85
C ILE A 898 -18.47 37.70 -40.76
N GLU A 899 -19.46 38.07 -39.95
CA GLU A 899 -20.77 37.38 -39.89
C GLU A 899 -21.79 37.84 -40.94
#